data_AF-A0A9D2DPG4-F1
#
_entry.id   AF-A0A9D2DPG4-F1
#
_cell.length_a   1.000
_cell.length_b   1.000
_cell.length_c   1.000
_cell.angle_alpha   90.00
_cell.angle_beta   90.00
_cell.angle_gamma   90.00
#
_symmetry.space_group_name_H-M   'P 1'
#
loop_
_entity.id
_entity.type
_entity.pdbx_description
1 polymer ?
#
loop_
_entity_poly.entity_id
_entity_poly.type
_entity_poly.pdbx_seq_one_letter_code
_entity_poly.pdbx_strand_id
1 'polypeptide(L)'
;MKGRYRKLRRWVSLLTVSALLACTAPAVSAAQEAEAEENTGFVDAASVPDNILSLIGLDESAPSGGIHPQSVAPNAAPVPQIVDTDDLGTIRVEDSQGNGTAHVFAVPVRYETEEGEIEFIDTSMTQESFVTSLFSPYDYRNTANSFTLQYAKQPDTGLNMDGDFTMAVYNPEDLPLSNGTVDQTAEGNGRITYPEAFGEHTYLEYTNTTTGVKENIVLEENVGKNRFDFVFESDTHQPVLSSDGTAISIVKKDDPEQRAAYTISPLYVYDSCVIDTESEAPASDHKHFTEDCHYEVALLEDGSYRITSVVSEEFLNDPETTYPVIIDPPISNGASTVTDTYVFGGQPGATHGSEDHLRFGRSGSYLYFTLIRFDKLMESIPPNATVTGAEMFFKFRSGQTTGSTGALWRLTSYWKEGINYDELPSNASWQVNDATSVANRVNGYIDNYTFDVKELVQSWAYGTYPHYGVYLTYTSHAVQDYNSVVSSDGEAHRAPTLTVSYTVSSVVPPGLKANAIYFIKNYSTGKYIQAGNSGQKLTQWAFTGNTNQQWKLEHHGNGWYSFYPLSNTSLRIDVPNSKDINGQEFQMAADSDASHQQFRITRNGNGTYWLQPRISYISYTQPGASSRMAMEVTGASSANGAEIQMWTLTGEPQMKWVFEEAATVGEDGPYTEHTSSAYNCMSYALKHYSELLRPDGFVKGTHLAEAKAGVVSAAAARGIHLREIGENDVLNPKKEYRIAFRVGYHEIQGVGVTFSDFHFMLQHNDGTWSHKMGLSPSEHLGDINPSTYQWLNNYGQEYNEGTVYYAVSK
;
A
#
# COMPACT_ATOMS: atom_id res chain seq x y z
N MET A 1 60.19 -13.74 40.42
CA MET A 1 60.96 -12.76 41.22
C MET A 1 60.55 -11.36 40.79
N LYS A 2 60.14 -10.55 41.78
CA LYS A 2 60.08 -9.06 41.90
C LYS A 2 60.66 -8.26 40.70
N GLY A 3 60.03 -7.19 40.21
CA GLY A 3 59.40 -6.11 40.98
C GLY A 3 58.40 -5.21 40.25
N ARG A 4 57.53 -4.60 41.07
CA ARG A 4 56.57 -3.52 40.81
C ARG A 4 57.26 -2.16 41.00
N TYR A 5 56.86 -1.12 40.25
CA TYR A 5 56.61 0.24 40.80
C TYR A 5 55.53 0.98 39.99
N ARG A 6 54.77 1.84 40.70
CA ARG A 6 53.50 2.49 40.36
C ARG A 6 53.66 3.92 39.80
N LYS A 7 52.71 4.30 38.93
CA LYS A 7 51.97 5.60 38.74
C LYS A 7 52.66 6.94 39.04
N LEU A 8 52.53 7.89 38.09
CA LEU A 8 52.05 9.27 38.36
C LEU A 8 51.46 9.94 37.10
N ARG A 9 50.23 10.48 37.21
CA ARG A 9 49.57 11.40 36.25
C ARG A 9 50.21 12.79 36.33
N ARG A 10 50.24 13.56 35.22
CA ARG A 10 50.00 15.02 35.20
C ARG A 10 49.54 15.49 33.80
N TRP A 11 48.49 16.30 33.82
CA TRP A 11 47.87 17.05 32.71
C TRP A 11 48.55 18.43 32.53
N VAL A 12 48.15 19.13 31.45
CA VAL A 12 48.26 20.57 31.09
C VAL A 12 49.42 20.89 30.11
N SER A 13 49.33 21.69 29.03
CA SER A 13 48.28 22.29 28.17
C SER A 13 49.01 23.14 27.10
N LEU A 14 48.37 23.37 25.94
CA LEU A 14 48.48 24.50 24.99
C LEU A 14 49.85 25.03 24.50
N LEU A 15 50.02 25.05 23.17
CA LEU A 15 50.28 26.31 22.44
C LEU A 15 49.86 26.21 20.96
N THR A 16 49.08 27.22 20.58
CA THR A 16 48.35 27.49 19.34
C THR A 16 49.21 28.06 18.21
N VAL A 17 48.85 27.76 16.95
CA VAL A 17 48.94 28.70 15.83
C VAL A 17 47.57 28.77 15.16
N SER A 18 47.06 29.99 15.02
CA SER A 18 45.74 30.38 14.55
C SER A 18 45.76 30.81 13.06
N ALA A 19 44.55 30.93 12.49
CA ALA A 19 44.12 31.57 11.23
C ALA A 19 43.90 30.59 10.04
N LEU A 20 42.75 30.50 9.38
CA LEU A 20 41.55 31.34 9.31
C LEU A 20 40.27 30.49 9.43
N LEU A 21 39.44 30.78 10.44
CA LEU A 21 37.98 30.69 10.33
C LEU A 21 37.50 32.12 10.12
N ALA A 22 37.04 32.45 8.91
CA ALA A 22 36.27 33.66 8.69
C ALA A 22 34.81 33.35 8.99
N CYS A 23 34.36 33.77 10.18
CA CYS A 23 32.96 33.98 10.45
C CYS A 23 32.42 35.01 9.45
N THR A 24 31.48 34.61 8.61
CA THR A 24 30.38 35.49 8.20
C THR A 24 29.13 34.93 8.82
N ALA A 25 28.69 35.55 9.92
CA ALA A 25 27.33 35.39 10.39
C ALA A 25 26.39 35.84 9.26
N PRO A 26 25.36 35.07 8.88
CA PRO A 26 24.21 35.66 8.23
C PRO A 26 23.61 36.64 9.23
N ALA A 27 23.41 37.87 8.80
CA ALA A 27 22.57 38.81 9.53
C ALA A 27 21.23 38.11 9.80
N VAL A 28 20.76 38.14 11.04
CA VAL A 28 19.39 37.82 11.40
C VAL A 28 18.50 38.83 10.67
N SER A 29 18.07 38.48 9.45
CA SER A 29 16.88 39.07 8.87
C SER A 29 15.70 38.55 9.67
N ALA A 30 14.74 39.44 9.94
CA ALA A 30 13.49 39.14 10.62
C ALA A 30 12.95 37.77 10.20
N ALA A 31 12.60 36.97 11.21
CA ALA A 31 11.88 35.72 11.04
C ALA A 31 10.74 35.92 10.04
N GLN A 32 10.95 35.43 8.83
CA GLN A 32 9.86 35.01 7.97
C GLN A 32 9.35 33.76 8.69
N GLU A 33 8.13 33.81 9.21
CA GLU A 33 7.40 32.61 9.60
C GLU A 33 7.63 31.61 8.46
N ALA A 34 8.31 30.51 8.76
CA ALA A 34 8.33 29.38 7.86
C ALA A 34 6.86 29.01 7.68
N GLU A 35 6.31 29.35 6.51
CA GLU A 35 5.08 28.72 6.05
C GLU A 35 5.34 27.23 6.19
N ALA A 36 4.51 26.56 7.00
CA ALA A 36 4.55 25.11 7.09
C ALA A 36 4.50 24.60 5.64
N GLU A 37 5.57 23.97 5.17
CA GLU A 37 5.53 23.26 3.90
C GLU A 37 4.30 22.36 3.96
N GLU A 38 3.33 22.62 3.09
CA GLU A 38 2.23 21.70 2.88
C GLU A 38 2.90 20.38 2.50
N ASN A 39 2.84 19.39 3.39
CA ASN A 39 3.24 18.03 3.04
C ASN A 39 2.30 17.60 1.90
N THR A 40 2.82 17.65 0.68
CA THR A 40 2.08 17.34 -0.54
C THR A 40 1.81 15.84 -0.65
N GLY A 41 2.47 15.02 0.17
CA GLY A 41 2.49 13.56 0.07
C GLY A 41 3.36 13.03 -1.08
N PHE A 42 4.14 13.90 -1.73
CA PHE A 42 4.98 13.57 -2.88
C PHE A 42 6.42 14.03 -2.67
N VAL A 43 7.36 13.25 -3.23
CA VAL A 43 8.80 13.55 -3.23
C VAL A 43 9.10 14.61 -4.29
N ASP A 44 10.04 15.51 -4.00
CA ASP A 44 10.64 16.37 -5.03
C ASP A 44 11.40 15.51 -6.06
N ALA A 45 11.08 15.67 -7.34
CA ALA A 45 11.73 14.91 -8.40
C ALA A 45 13.26 15.16 -8.45
N ALA A 46 13.72 16.34 -8.03
CA ALA A 46 15.14 16.68 -8.01
C ALA A 46 15.94 15.95 -6.91
N SER A 47 15.27 15.35 -5.91
CA SER A 47 15.93 14.57 -4.85
C SER A 47 15.95 13.06 -5.11
N VAL A 48 15.47 12.61 -6.27
CA VAL A 48 15.40 11.19 -6.62
C VAL A 48 16.66 10.79 -7.37
N PRO A 49 17.44 9.80 -6.89
CA PRO A 49 18.65 9.33 -7.57
C PRO A 49 18.37 8.71 -8.95
N ASP A 50 19.33 8.79 -9.87
CA ASP A 50 19.21 8.28 -11.24
C ASP A 50 18.91 6.77 -11.29
N ASN A 51 19.51 5.99 -10.37
CA ASN A 51 19.24 4.56 -10.27
C ASN A 51 17.78 4.26 -9.91
N ILE A 52 17.15 5.13 -9.12
CA ILE A 52 15.73 5.02 -8.77
C ILE A 52 14.84 5.40 -9.96
N LEU A 53 15.19 6.47 -10.68
CA LEU A 53 14.45 6.89 -11.89
C LEU A 53 14.51 5.84 -13.01
N SER A 54 15.67 5.19 -13.18
CA SER A 54 15.87 4.10 -14.14
C SER A 54 14.95 2.91 -13.85
N LEU A 55 14.81 2.51 -12.58
CA LEU A 55 13.93 1.40 -12.16
C LEU A 55 12.46 1.60 -12.50
N ILE A 56 11.99 2.84 -12.59
CA ILE A 56 10.59 3.19 -12.92
C ILE A 56 10.42 3.71 -14.35
N GLY A 57 11.49 3.70 -15.17
CA GLY A 57 11.44 4.08 -16.57
C GLY A 57 11.21 5.58 -16.83
N LEU A 58 11.67 6.44 -15.92
CA LEU A 58 11.54 7.92 -16.00
C LEU A 58 12.86 8.63 -16.33
N ASP A 59 13.77 7.97 -17.04
CA ASP A 59 15.09 8.51 -17.36
C ASP A 59 15.01 9.82 -18.19
N GLU A 60 15.78 10.85 -17.79
CA GLU A 60 15.85 12.19 -18.41
C GLU A 60 16.43 12.18 -19.85
N SER A 61 16.84 11.02 -20.35
CA SER A 61 17.41 10.83 -21.69
C SER A 61 16.40 10.85 -22.84
N ALA A 62 15.09 10.97 -22.56
CA ALA A 62 14.10 11.39 -23.57
C ALA A 62 14.38 12.87 -23.96
N PRO A 63 14.46 13.22 -25.25
CA PRO A 63 14.93 14.55 -25.66
C PRO A 63 14.11 15.65 -25.00
N SER A 64 14.79 16.42 -24.17
CA SER A 64 14.29 17.56 -23.41
C SER A 64 13.50 18.53 -24.27
N GLY A 65 12.17 18.39 -24.25
CA GLY A 65 11.27 19.51 -24.37
C GLY A 65 11.34 20.30 -23.07
N GLY A 66 12.30 21.22 -22.98
CA GLY A 66 12.69 21.91 -21.75
C GLY A 66 11.53 22.39 -20.88
N ILE A 67 11.60 22.05 -19.59
CA ILE A 67 10.75 22.64 -18.54
C ILE A 67 11.36 24.01 -18.21
N HIS A 68 10.91 25.04 -18.93
CA HIS A 68 10.83 26.39 -18.39
C HIS A 68 9.38 26.66 -17.98
N PRO A 69 9.12 27.31 -16.83
CA PRO A 69 7.77 27.57 -16.38
C PRO A 69 7.17 28.71 -17.20
N GLN A 70 6.55 28.41 -18.35
CA GLN A 70 5.65 29.34 -19.03
C GLN A 70 4.35 28.66 -19.49
N SER A 71 3.26 29.12 -18.86
CA SER A 71 1.85 28.98 -19.23
C SER A 71 1.37 27.58 -19.61
N VAL A 72 0.99 26.79 -18.61
CA VAL A 72 0.23 25.54 -18.80
C VAL A 72 -1.19 25.91 -19.26
N ALA A 73 -1.61 25.36 -20.41
CA ALA A 73 -2.99 25.42 -20.85
C ALA A 73 -3.90 24.67 -19.87
N PRO A 74 -5.19 25.05 -19.66
CA PRO A 74 -6.01 24.56 -18.56
C PRO A 74 -6.43 23.06 -18.59
N ASN A 75 -5.82 22.22 -19.43
CA ASN A 75 -6.28 20.84 -19.71
C ASN A 75 -5.15 19.83 -19.97
N ALA A 76 -3.92 20.06 -19.50
CA ALA A 76 -2.91 18.99 -19.52
C ALA A 76 -3.23 17.93 -18.45
N ALA A 77 -3.08 16.65 -18.78
CA ALA A 77 -3.23 15.56 -17.81
C ALA A 77 -2.26 15.80 -16.62
N PRO A 78 -2.67 15.48 -15.38
CA PRO A 78 -1.77 15.66 -14.24
C PRO A 78 -0.51 14.81 -14.44
N VAL A 79 0.65 15.41 -14.17
CA VAL A 79 1.94 14.71 -14.25
C VAL A 79 2.03 13.75 -13.06
N PRO A 80 2.30 12.45 -13.27
CA PRO A 80 2.50 11.51 -12.17
C PRO A 80 3.73 11.89 -11.34
N GLN A 81 3.65 11.76 -10.01
CA GLN A 81 4.69 12.11 -9.05
C GLN A 81 4.97 10.94 -8.11
N ILE A 82 6.20 10.83 -7.60
CA ILE A 82 6.57 9.78 -6.66
C ILE A 82 5.94 10.08 -5.29
N VAL A 83 5.19 9.12 -4.75
CA VAL A 83 4.56 9.22 -3.44
C VAL A 83 5.62 9.08 -2.36
N ASP A 84 5.57 9.96 -1.36
CA ASP A 84 6.40 9.87 -0.17
C ASP A 84 5.84 8.83 0.80
N THR A 85 6.67 7.84 1.16
CA THR A 85 6.24 6.67 1.94
C THR A 85 7.43 6.01 2.63
N ASP A 86 7.18 5.46 3.82
CA ASP A 86 8.16 4.72 4.62
C ASP A 86 8.38 3.26 4.12
N ASP A 87 7.90 2.91 2.93
CA ASP A 87 8.05 1.56 2.38
C ASP A 87 9.40 1.40 1.69
N LEU A 88 10.25 0.55 2.27
CA LEU A 88 11.60 0.29 1.80
C LEU A 88 11.65 -0.42 0.45
N GLY A 89 10.60 -1.16 0.08
CA GLY A 89 10.58 -2.05 -1.10
C GLY A 89 9.67 -1.61 -2.24
N THR A 90 9.02 -0.44 -2.14
CA THR A 90 8.03 -0.01 -3.13
C THR A 90 8.26 1.41 -3.61
N ILE A 91 8.16 1.66 -4.91
CA ILE A 91 8.01 3.01 -5.47
C ILE A 91 6.60 3.16 -6.03
N ARG A 92 5.84 4.14 -5.53
CA ARG A 92 4.53 4.50 -6.05
C ARG A 92 4.63 5.79 -6.85
N VAL A 93 4.03 5.79 -8.05
CA VAL A 93 3.97 6.95 -8.93
C VAL A 93 2.50 7.25 -9.22
N GLU A 94 2.00 8.40 -8.78
CA GLU A 94 0.57 8.74 -8.82
C GLU A 94 0.30 10.12 -9.40
N ASP A 95 -0.85 10.27 -10.07
CA ASP A 95 -1.42 11.56 -10.42
C ASP A 95 -2.08 12.24 -9.19
N SER A 96 -2.52 13.49 -9.34
CA SER A 96 -3.20 14.24 -8.27
C SER A 96 -4.56 13.64 -7.83
N GLN A 97 -5.06 12.61 -8.51
CA GLN A 97 -6.26 11.86 -8.16
C GLN A 97 -5.95 10.53 -7.48
N GLY A 98 -4.66 10.19 -7.31
CA GLY A 98 -4.17 8.94 -6.75
C GLY A 98 -4.15 7.77 -7.74
N ASN A 99 -4.43 7.99 -9.03
CA ASN A 99 -4.27 6.92 -10.03
C ASN A 99 -2.79 6.76 -10.35
N GLY A 100 -2.31 5.52 -10.50
CA GLY A 100 -0.88 5.33 -10.63
C GLY A 100 -0.41 3.90 -10.78
N THR A 101 0.88 3.73 -10.55
CA THR A 101 1.57 2.44 -10.51
C THR A 101 2.29 2.26 -9.18
N ALA A 102 2.26 1.04 -8.65
CA ALA A 102 3.14 0.60 -7.58
C ALA A 102 4.16 -0.39 -8.16
N HIS A 103 5.43 -0.05 -8.04
CA HIS A 103 6.55 -0.91 -8.39
C HIS A 103 7.07 -1.55 -7.11
N VAL A 104 6.84 -2.86 -6.94
CA VAL A 104 7.24 -3.62 -5.76
C VAL A 104 8.51 -4.41 -6.12
N PHE A 105 9.59 -4.12 -5.43
CA PHE A 105 10.92 -4.67 -5.67
C PHE A 105 11.21 -5.82 -4.70
N ALA A 106 12.06 -6.75 -5.12
CA ALA A 106 12.55 -7.85 -4.28
C ALA A 106 13.67 -7.45 -3.31
N VAL A 107 14.31 -6.31 -3.59
CA VAL A 107 15.37 -5.71 -2.78
C VAL A 107 14.95 -4.32 -2.32
N PRO A 108 15.51 -3.79 -1.22
CA PRO A 108 15.22 -2.43 -0.79
C PRO A 108 15.66 -1.40 -1.86
N VAL A 109 14.87 -0.35 -1.99
CA VAL A 109 15.11 0.87 -2.79
C VAL A 109 15.20 2.13 -1.92
N ARG A 110 14.86 1.99 -0.63
CA ARG A 110 15.09 2.99 0.42
C ARG A 110 15.75 2.33 1.64
N TYR A 111 16.33 3.15 2.50
CA TYR A 111 16.91 2.74 3.77
C TYR A 111 16.54 3.71 4.89
N GLU A 112 16.64 3.25 6.14
CA GLU A 112 16.48 4.09 7.33
C GLU A 112 17.86 4.57 7.79
N THR A 113 18.02 5.89 7.98
CA THR A 113 19.25 6.52 8.47
C THR A 113 19.46 6.26 9.97
N GLU A 114 20.64 6.59 10.51
CA GLU A 114 20.88 6.48 11.96
C GLU A 114 19.94 7.38 12.78
N GLU A 115 19.46 8.48 12.18
CA GLU A 115 18.49 9.41 12.76
C GLU A 115 17.04 8.92 12.68
N GLY A 116 16.77 7.82 11.97
CA GLY A 116 15.44 7.24 11.76
C GLY A 116 14.65 7.87 10.61
N GLU A 117 15.33 8.56 9.69
CA GLU A 117 14.73 9.14 8.48
C GLU A 117 14.77 8.12 7.33
N ILE A 118 13.78 8.13 6.44
CA ILE A 118 13.72 7.23 5.29
C ILE A 118 14.21 7.95 4.05
N GLU A 119 15.26 7.41 3.41
CA GLU A 119 15.88 7.99 2.22
C GLU A 119 15.98 6.98 1.06
N PHE A 120 16.07 7.46 -0.18
CA PHE A 120 16.38 6.61 -1.32
C PHE A 120 17.81 6.08 -1.25
N ILE A 121 17.98 4.83 -1.70
CA ILE A 121 19.31 4.27 -1.92
C ILE A 121 19.88 4.88 -3.21
N ASP A 122 21.01 5.57 -3.07
CA ASP A 122 21.81 6.12 -4.18
C ASP A 122 23.07 5.27 -4.36
N THR A 123 23.03 4.43 -5.40
CA THR A 123 24.12 3.50 -5.75
C THR A 123 25.23 4.20 -6.54
N SER A 124 25.15 5.49 -6.82
CA SER A 124 26.25 6.23 -7.45
C SER A 124 27.51 6.24 -6.58
N MET A 125 28.62 6.67 -7.17
CA MET A 125 29.92 6.74 -6.49
C MET A 125 30.32 8.19 -6.25
N THR A 126 30.63 8.53 -5.00
CA THR A 126 31.10 9.85 -4.57
C THR A 126 32.58 9.80 -4.22
N GLN A 127 33.32 10.86 -4.60
CA GLN A 127 34.73 10.99 -4.23
C GLN A 127 34.89 11.33 -2.75
N GLU A 128 35.84 10.68 -2.08
CA GLU A 128 36.17 10.97 -0.69
C GLU A 128 36.68 12.40 -0.49
N SER A 129 36.36 12.98 0.66
CA SER A 129 36.78 14.34 0.97
C SER A 129 38.31 14.43 1.05
N PHE A 130 38.87 15.61 0.73
CA PHE A 130 40.31 15.86 0.89
C PHE A 130 40.79 15.58 2.33
N VAL A 131 39.94 15.78 3.34
CA VAL A 131 40.33 15.49 4.73
C VAL A 131 40.34 13.99 4.99
N THR A 132 39.37 13.23 4.46
CA THR A 132 39.32 11.77 4.60
C THR A 132 40.55 11.12 3.97
N SER A 133 40.94 11.56 2.76
CA SER A 133 42.08 10.99 2.03
C SER A 133 43.45 11.26 2.66
N LEU A 134 43.53 12.14 3.69
CA LEU A 134 44.75 12.28 4.50
C LEU A 134 44.94 11.16 5.53
N PHE A 135 43.87 10.43 5.87
CA PHE A 135 43.86 9.43 6.93
C PHE A 135 43.31 8.07 6.50
N SER A 136 42.86 7.95 5.25
CA SER A 136 42.28 6.75 4.67
C SER A 136 42.93 6.48 3.31
N PRO A 137 43.23 5.20 2.97
CA PRO A 137 43.75 4.85 1.65
C PRO A 137 42.65 4.78 0.56
N TYR A 138 41.39 4.99 0.93
CA TYR A 138 40.24 4.92 0.01
C TYR A 138 39.95 6.29 -0.62
N ASP A 139 39.65 6.29 -1.92
CA ASP A 139 39.45 7.47 -2.77
C ASP A 139 37.97 7.74 -3.09
N TYR A 140 37.14 6.71 -3.05
CA TYR A 140 35.73 6.75 -3.46
C TYR A 140 34.85 5.97 -2.49
N ARG A 141 33.55 6.28 -2.48
CA ARG A 141 32.53 5.56 -1.71
C ARG A 141 31.18 5.51 -2.42
N ASN A 142 30.31 4.59 -2.04
CA ASN A 142 28.89 4.70 -2.40
C ASN A 142 28.26 5.98 -1.80
N THR A 143 27.27 6.55 -2.50
CA THR A 143 26.70 7.86 -2.14
C THR A 143 25.75 7.80 -0.94
N ALA A 144 24.71 6.95 -0.98
CA ALA A 144 23.76 6.80 0.13
C ALA A 144 23.16 5.38 0.20
N ASN A 145 23.36 4.69 1.32
CA ASN A 145 22.79 3.38 1.59
C ASN A 145 22.85 3.08 3.11
N SER A 146 22.20 2.00 3.54
CA SER A 146 22.29 1.39 4.87
C SER A 146 23.68 0.89 5.26
N PHE A 147 24.61 0.83 4.31
CA PHE A 147 26.01 0.46 4.49
C PHE A 147 26.93 1.42 3.71
N THR A 148 28.19 1.46 4.11
CA THR A 148 29.27 2.17 3.44
C THR A 148 30.18 1.20 2.73
N LEU A 149 30.48 1.50 1.47
CA LEU A 149 31.45 0.78 0.66
C LEU A 149 32.48 1.79 0.14
N GLN A 150 33.74 1.58 0.46
CA GLN A 150 34.85 2.44 0.06
C GLN A 150 35.79 1.71 -0.91
N TYR A 151 36.36 2.44 -1.85
CA TYR A 151 37.25 1.91 -2.90
C TYR A 151 38.54 2.71 -2.99
N ALA A 152 39.67 2.01 -3.07
CA ALA A 152 40.96 2.61 -3.35
C ALA A 152 41.21 2.65 -4.85
N LYS A 153 42.08 3.54 -5.33
CA LYS A 153 42.55 3.46 -6.73
C LYS A 153 43.38 2.23 -7.02
N GLN A 154 44.08 1.70 -6.03
CA GLN A 154 44.97 0.56 -6.21
C GLN A 154 44.23 -0.75 -5.89
N PRO A 155 44.20 -1.73 -6.81
CA PRO A 155 43.42 -2.96 -6.63
C PRO A 155 43.95 -3.87 -5.51
N ASP A 156 45.22 -3.76 -5.14
CA ASP A 156 45.84 -4.45 -3.99
C ASP A 156 45.60 -3.74 -2.64
N THR A 157 44.96 -2.57 -2.66
CA THR A 157 44.30 -1.97 -1.49
C THR A 157 42.79 -2.28 -1.49
N GLY A 158 42.18 -2.36 -2.68
CA GLY A 158 40.85 -2.91 -2.90
C GLY A 158 39.70 -2.11 -2.31
N LEU A 159 38.73 -2.83 -1.74
CA LEU A 159 37.53 -2.28 -1.14
C LEU A 159 37.49 -2.46 0.38
N ASN A 160 36.67 -1.63 1.05
CA ASN A 160 36.32 -1.74 2.46
C ASN A 160 34.80 -1.68 2.60
N MET A 161 34.24 -2.70 3.25
CA MET A 161 32.82 -2.83 3.52
C MET A 161 32.55 -2.51 5.00
N ASP A 162 31.82 -1.43 5.26
CA ASP A 162 31.39 -0.94 6.59
C ASP A 162 32.49 -0.71 7.64
N GLY A 163 33.78 -0.74 7.25
CA GLY A 163 34.88 -0.83 8.21
C GLY A 163 34.99 -2.22 8.86
N ASP A 164 34.15 -3.16 8.45
CA ASP A 164 34.07 -4.51 9.00
C ASP A 164 35.10 -5.44 8.37
N PHE A 165 35.32 -5.36 7.05
CA PHE A 165 36.38 -6.11 6.37
C PHE A 165 36.86 -5.41 5.10
N THR A 166 38.05 -5.78 4.67
CA THR A 166 38.62 -5.39 3.38
C THR A 166 38.75 -6.59 2.45
N MET A 167 38.66 -6.31 1.15
CA MET A 167 38.92 -7.30 0.11
C MET A 167 39.75 -6.66 -0.99
N ALA A 168 40.88 -7.25 -1.34
CA ALA A 168 41.82 -6.69 -2.32
C ALA A 168 42.47 -7.78 -3.17
N VAL A 169 43.00 -7.42 -4.33
CA VAL A 169 43.78 -8.33 -5.18
C VAL A 169 45.03 -8.78 -4.43
N TYR A 170 45.27 -10.09 -4.38
CA TYR A 170 46.44 -10.65 -3.72
C TYR A 170 47.72 -10.42 -4.56
N ASN A 171 48.55 -9.45 -4.15
CA ASN A 171 49.77 -9.04 -4.86
C ASN A 171 51.03 -9.24 -3.99
N PRO A 172 51.43 -10.48 -3.66
CA PRO A 172 52.52 -10.75 -2.72
C PRO A 172 53.92 -10.38 -3.26
N GLU A 173 54.03 -10.15 -4.57
CA GLU A 173 55.28 -9.77 -5.22
C GLU A 173 55.42 -8.25 -5.36
N ASP A 174 54.49 -7.46 -4.83
CA ASP A 174 54.42 -5.99 -4.93
C ASP A 174 54.59 -5.52 -6.39
N LEU A 175 53.96 -6.22 -7.33
CA LEU A 175 54.02 -5.87 -8.75
C LEU A 175 53.28 -4.54 -8.96
N PRO A 176 53.78 -3.67 -9.86
CA PRO A 176 53.10 -2.40 -10.14
C PRO A 176 51.75 -2.66 -10.80
N LEU A 177 50.67 -2.20 -10.17
CA LEU A 177 49.30 -2.30 -10.67
C LEU A 177 48.78 -0.94 -11.14
N SER A 178 47.93 -0.97 -12.16
CA SER A 178 47.30 0.23 -12.71
C SER A 178 46.21 0.76 -11.77
N ASN A 179 46.04 2.08 -11.74
CA ASN A 179 44.93 2.70 -11.01
C ASN A 179 43.60 2.32 -11.64
N GLY A 180 42.61 2.05 -10.80
CA GLY A 180 41.22 1.92 -11.20
C GLY A 180 40.63 3.24 -11.69
N THR A 181 39.67 3.14 -12.59
CA THR A 181 38.90 4.26 -13.13
C THR A 181 37.43 4.14 -12.75
N VAL A 182 36.80 5.25 -12.37
CA VAL A 182 35.40 5.29 -11.95
C VAL A 182 34.52 5.83 -13.07
N ASP A 183 33.39 5.16 -13.31
CA ASP A 183 32.28 5.62 -14.14
C ASP A 183 30.92 5.27 -13.52
N GLN A 184 29.85 5.44 -14.30
CA GLN A 184 28.50 5.03 -13.94
C GLN A 184 27.93 4.11 -15.02
N THR A 185 27.17 3.10 -14.62
CA THR A 185 26.40 2.26 -15.55
C THR A 185 25.22 3.03 -16.15
N ALA A 186 24.57 2.47 -17.17
CA ALA A 186 23.39 3.09 -17.77
C ALA A 186 22.22 3.23 -16.77
N GLU A 187 22.21 2.38 -15.74
CA GLU A 187 21.26 2.37 -14.63
C GLU A 187 21.68 3.29 -13.48
N GLY A 188 22.71 4.14 -13.65
CA GLY A 188 23.16 5.10 -12.63
C GLY A 188 24.02 4.51 -11.50
N ASN A 189 24.34 3.21 -11.54
CA ASN A 189 25.17 2.59 -10.51
C ASN A 189 26.64 3.03 -10.66
N GLY A 190 27.27 3.40 -9.56
CA GLY A 190 28.70 3.70 -9.55
C GLY A 190 29.54 2.44 -9.76
N ARG A 191 30.52 2.51 -10.66
CA ARG A 191 31.42 1.40 -10.98
C ARG A 191 32.89 1.84 -10.96
N ILE A 192 33.76 0.98 -10.45
CA ILE A 192 35.22 1.11 -10.56
C ILE A 192 35.79 -0.09 -11.33
N THR A 193 36.63 0.19 -12.31
CA THR A 193 37.29 -0.82 -13.15
C THR A 193 38.80 -0.76 -12.96
N TYR A 194 39.43 -1.86 -12.54
CA TYR A 194 40.87 -2.02 -12.41
C TYR A 194 41.44 -2.81 -13.59
N PRO A 195 42.16 -2.15 -14.51
CA PRO A 195 42.78 -2.84 -15.63
C PRO A 195 44.00 -3.65 -15.16
N GLU A 196 44.23 -4.78 -15.81
CA GLU A 196 45.36 -5.69 -15.57
C GLU A 196 45.44 -6.24 -14.14
N ALA A 197 44.31 -6.31 -13.43
CA ALA A 197 44.24 -6.72 -12.02
C ALA A 197 44.89 -8.09 -11.75
N PHE A 198 44.81 -9.03 -12.70
CA PHE A 198 45.43 -10.36 -12.61
C PHE A 198 46.48 -10.62 -13.72
N GLY A 199 46.98 -9.53 -14.33
CA GLY A 199 47.90 -9.51 -15.47
C GLY A 199 47.26 -9.01 -16.77
N GLU A 200 48.04 -8.99 -17.85
CA GLU A 200 47.59 -8.57 -19.19
C GLU A 200 46.31 -9.32 -19.62
N HIS A 201 45.40 -8.62 -20.30
CA HIS A 201 44.10 -9.14 -20.76
C HIS A 201 43.10 -9.53 -19.66
N THR A 202 43.27 -8.98 -18.46
CA THR A 202 42.31 -9.13 -17.36
C THR A 202 41.88 -7.77 -16.84
N TYR A 203 40.65 -7.67 -16.34
CA TYR A 203 40.24 -6.54 -15.52
C TYR A 203 39.23 -6.96 -14.45
N LEU A 204 39.16 -6.18 -13.39
CA LEU A 204 38.25 -6.38 -12.25
C LEU A 204 37.29 -5.19 -12.19
N GLU A 205 35.99 -5.45 -12.14
CA GLU A 205 34.98 -4.42 -11.96
C GLU A 205 34.25 -4.61 -10.62
N TYR A 206 34.04 -3.51 -9.90
CA TYR A 206 33.07 -3.44 -8.81
C TYR A 206 31.98 -2.45 -9.14
N THR A 207 30.74 -2.89 -9.09
CA THR A 207 29.55 -2.04 -9.27
C THR A 207 28.74 -2.02 -7.98
N ASN A 208 28.42 -0.83 -7.47
CA ASN A 208 27.57 -0.68 -6.30
C ASN A 208 26.18 -1.27 -6.56
N THR A 209 25.63 -1.98 -5.58
CA THR A 209 24.25 -2.46 -5.60
C THR A 209 23.49 -1.97 -4.36
N THR A 210 22.19 -2.22 -4.27
CA THR A 210 21.40 -1.81 -3.11
C THR A 210 21.68 -2.65 -1.86
N THR A 211 22.25 -3.84 -2.02
CA THR A 211 22.52 -4.82 -0.95
C THR A 211 23.99 -5.14 -0.76
N GLY A 212 24.86 -4.64 -1.63
CA GLY A 212 26.31 -4.79 -1.50
C GLY A 212 27.07 -4.32 -2.73
N VAL A 213 27.87 -5.21 -3.31
CA VAL A 213 28.70 -4.93 -4.48
C VAL A 213 28.70 -6.11 -5.44
N LYS A 214 28.62 -5.80 -6.73
CA LYS A 214 28.78 -6.77 -7.80
C LYS A 214 30.23 -6.78 -8.27
N GLU A 215 30.89 -7.93 -8.16
CA GLU A 215 32.23 -8.15 -8.72
C GLU A 215 32.12 -8.85 -10.08
N ASN A 216 32.89 -8.36 -11.06
CA ASN A 216 33.17 -9.08 -12.30
C ASN A 216 34.69 -9.22 -12.46
N ILE A 217 35.18 -10.45 -12.60
CA ILE A 217 36.53 -10.69 -13.11
C ILE A 217 36.37 -11.01 -14.60
N VAL A 218 36.94 -10.19 -15.46
CA VAL A 218 36.80 -10.32 -16.90
C VAL A 218 38.11 -10.74 -17.53
N LEU A 219 38.04 -11.77 -18.36
CA LEU A 219 39.14 -12.27 -19.17
C LEU A 219 38.86 -11.88 -20.61
N GLU A 220 39.69 -11.02 -21.21
CA GLU A 220 39.52 -10.59 -22.61
C GLU A 220 39.91 -11.69 -23.61
N GLU A 221 40.77 -12.61 -23.17
CA GLU A 221 41.18 -13.83 -23.87
C GLU A 221 41.57 -14.92 -22.86
N ASN A 222 41.89 -16.11 -23.34
CA ASN A 222 42.42 -17.17 -22.47
C ASN A 222 43.85 -16.84 -22.04
N VAL A 223 43.98 -16.32 -20.81
CA VAL A 223 45.26 -15.90 -20.21
C VAL A 223 46.11 -17.05 -19.65
N GLY A 224 45.70 -18.30 -19.87
CA GLY A 224 46.42 -19.50 -19.39
C GLY A 224 46.37 -19.69 -17.87
N LYS A 225 45.43 -19.04 -17.18
CA LYS A 225 45.18 -19.16 -15.74
C LYS A 225 43.67 -19.31 -15.49
N ASN A 226 43.32 -20.04 -14.43
CA ASN A 226 41.93 -20.26 -14.00
C ASN A 226 41.71 -19.96 -12.51
N ARG A 227 42.67 -19.27 -11.88
CA ARG A 227 42.73 -19.01 -10.44
C ARG A 227 42.99 -17.53 -10.21
N PHE A 228 42.14 -16.91 -9.41
CA PHE A 228 42.16 -15.47 -9.15
C PHE A 228 42.11 -15.26 -7.63
N ASP A 229 43.12 -14.59 -7.10
CA ASP A 229 43.39 -14.53 -5.67
C ASP A 229 43.09 -13.16 -5.08
N PHE A 230 42.39 -13.17 -3.96
CA PHE A 230 42.10 -12.01 -3.14
C PHE A 230 42.63 -12.20 -1.73
N VAL A 231 42.96 -11.11 -1.06
CA VAL A 231 43.19 -11.05 0.38
C VAL A 231 41.96 -10.47 1.07
N PHE A 232 41.52 -11.14 2.12
CA PHE A 232 40.48 -10.71 3.03
C PHE A 232 41.10 -10.39 4.38
N GLU A 233 40.89 -9.18 4.88
CA GLU A 233 41.35 -8.75 6.20
C GLU A 233 40.20 -8.23 7.04
N SER A 234 40.19 -8.57 8.32
CA SER A 234 39.20 -8.06 9.26
C SER A 234 39.64 -8.32 10.70
N ASP A 235 39.40 -7.35 11.58
CA ASP A 235 39.55 -7.52 13.03
C ASP A 235 38.33 -8.22 13.65
N THR A 236 37.14 -8.05 13.07
CA THR A 236 35.83 -8.41 13.66
C THR A 236 35.16 -9.61 12.99
N HIS A 237 35.50 -9.90 11.73
CA HIS A 237 34.86 -10.90 10.88
C HIS A 237 35.85 -11.94 10.33
N GLN A 238 35.32 -13.06 9.85
CA GLN A 238 36.07 -14.12 9.17
C GLN A 238 35.24 -14.73 8.03
N PRO A 239 35.90 -15.17 6.93
CA PRO A 239 35.22 -15.89 5.85
C PRO A 239 35.09 -17.38 6.21
N VAL A 240 33.91 -17.94 5.98
CA VAL A 240 33.57 -19.35 6.20
C VAL A 240 33.08 -19.95 4.88
N LEU A 241 33.87 -20.88 4.34
CA LEU A 241 33.53 -21.60 3.12
C LEU A 241 32.36 -22.57 3.36
N SER A 242 31.40 -22.59 2.44
CA SER A 242 30.29 -23.55 2.45
C SER A 242 30.79 -25.00 2.31
N SER A 243 30.01 -25.97 2.75
CA SER A 243 30.43 -27.38 2.74
C SER A 243 30.67 -27.96 1.33
N ASP A 244 30.02 -27.39 0.32
CA ASP A 244 30.19 -27.72 -1.10
C ASP A 244 31.26 -26.85 -1.80
N GLY A 245 31.84 -25.87 -1.09
CA GLY A 245 32.91 -25.01 -1.59
C GLY A 245 32.44 -23.90 -2.54
N THR A 246 31.13 -23.74 -2.74
CA THR A 246 30.60 -22.84 -3.76
C THR A 246 30.36 -21.42 -3.25
N ALA A 247 30.16 -21.18 -1.96
CA ALA A 247 29.87 -19.84 -1.40
C ALA A 247 30.70 -19.55 -0.15
N ILE A 248 30.86 -18.28 0.19
CA ILE A 248 31.56 -17.85 1.41
C ILE A 248 30.63 -17.00 2.26
N SER A 249 30.38 -17.43 3.50
CA SER A 249 29.69 -16.63 4.51
C SER A 249 30.69 -15.82 5.32
N ILE A 250 30.50 -14.51 5.40
CA ILE A 250 31.30 -13.61 6.23
C ILE A 250 30.58 -13.45 7.57
N VAL A 251 31.16 -14.01 8.63
CA VAL A 251 30.54 -14.06 9.97
C VAL A 251 31.38 -13.32 10.99
N LYS A 252 30.75 -12.85 12.07
CA LYS A 252 31.46 -12.26 13.20
C LYS A 252 32.32 -13.31 13.91
N LYS A 253 33.54 -12.94 14.27
CA LYS A 253 34.49 -13.82 14.99
C LYS A 253 34.00 -14.19 16.39
N ASP A 254 33.27 -13.30 17.05
CA ASP A 254 32.75 -13.52 18.40
C ASP A 254 31.37 -14.20 18.44
N ASP A 255 30.68 -14.29 17.29
CA ASP A 255 29.42 -15.01 17.15
C ASP A 255 29.27 -15.68 15.76
N PRO A 256 30.03 -16.76 15.49
CA PRO A 256 30.04 -17.43 14.19
C PRO A 256 28.78 -18.26 13.92
N GLU A 257 27.87 -18.41 14.88
CA GLU A 257 26.60 -19.15 14.72
C GLU A 257 25.45 -18.23 14.27
N GLN A 258 25.63 -16.91 14.26
CA GLN A 258 24.66 -15.97 13.70
C GLN A 258 24.61 -16.02 12.16
N ARG A 259 23.51 -15.49 11.59
CA ARG A 259 23.38 -15.26 10.15
C ARG A 259 24.59 -14.46 9.67
N ALA A 260 25.12 -14.83 8.50
CA ALA A 260 26.23 -14.13 7.87
C ALA A 260 25.90 -12.64 7.72
N ALA A 261 26.89 -11.78 8.03
CA ALA A 261 26.76 -10.35 7.80
C ALA A 261 26.75 -10.06 6.29
N TYR A 262 27.56 -10.80 5.53
CA TYR A 262 27.58 -10.78 4.08
C TYR A 262 27.83 -12.18 3.53
N THR A 263 27.43 -12.41 2.29
CA THR A 263 27.70 -13.63 1.54
C THR A 263 28.39 -13.27 0.23
N ILE A 264 29.49 -13.96 -0.07
CA ILE A 264 30.05 -14.03 -1.43
C ILE A 264 29.37 -15.21 -2.11
N SER A 265 28.56 -14.91 -3.12
CA SER A 265 27.70 -15.89 -3.79
C SER A 265 28.50 -16.86 -4.68
N PRO A 266 27.88 -17.97 -5.11
CA PRO A 266 28.49 -18.90 -6.05
C PRO A 266 29.04 -18.26 -7.30
N LEU A 267 30.22 -18.71 -7.72
CA LEU A 267 30.80 -18.31 -9.00
C LEU A 267 29.90 -18.77 -10.14
N TYR A 268 29.47 -17.80 -10.95
CA TYR A 268 28.81 -18.03 -12.23
C TYR A 268 29.72 -17.53 -13.34
N VAL A 269 30.06 -18.39 -14.31
CA VAL A 269 31.00 -18.03 -15.38
C VAL A 269 30.30 -18.17 -16.71
N TYR A 270 30.36 -17.15 -17.55
CA TYR A 270 29.74 -17.16 -18.88
C TYR A 270 30.60 -16.43 -19.90
N ASP A 271 30.42 -16.81 -21.16
CA ASP A 271 31.21 -16.29 -22.28
C ASP A 271 30.42 -15.21 -23.06
N SER A 272 31.06 -14.59 -24.04
CA SER A 272 30.47 -13.51 -24.86
C SER A 272 29.80 -13.98 -26.14
N CYS A 273 29.58 -15.30 -26.31
CA CYS A 273 29.04 -15.86 -27.53
C CYS A 273 27.71 -15.18 -27.88
N VAL A 274 27.47 -14.89 -29.16
CA VAL A 274 26.19 -14.41 -29.68
C VAL A 274 25.60 -15.48 -30.59
N ILE A 275 24.42 -15.98 -30.24
CA ILE A 275 23.79 -17.05 -31.01
C ILE A 275 22.97 -16.45 -32.15
N ASP A 276 23.43 -16.68 -33.38
CA ASP A 276 22.68 -16.37 -34.59
C ASP A 276 21.51 -17.34 -34.75
N THR A 277 20.32 -16.87 -34.41
CA THR A 277 19.07 -17.64 -34.50
C THR A 277 18.57 -17.84 -35.94
N GLU A 278 19.19 -17.22 -36.95
CA GLU A 278 18.84 -17.38 -38.37
C GLU A 278 19.71 -18.41 -39.11
N SER A 279 20.76 -18.93 -38.46
CA SER A 279 21.66 -19.94 -39.02
C SER A 279 21.05 -21.35 -38.99
N GLU A 280 21.03 -22.06 -40.12
CA GLU A 280 20.62 -23.48 -40.21
C GLU A 280 21.63 -24.48 -39.61
N ALA A 281 22.63 -24.01 -38.85
CA ALA A 281 23.57 -24.90 -38.16
C ALA A 281 22.87 -25.61 -36.98
N PRO A 282 23.11 -26.92 -36.75
CA PRO A 282 22.69 -27.55 -35.51
C PRO A 282 23.39 -26.82 -34.35
N ALA A 283 22.61 -26.25 -33.43
CA ALA A 283 23.12 -25.69 -32.20
C ALA A 283 23.98 -26.77 -31.51
N SER A 284 25.24 -26.45 -31.23
CA SER A 284 26.07 -27.31 -30.38
C SER A 284 25.39 -27.48 -29.02
N ASP A 285 25.58 -28.63 -28.38
CA ASP A 285 25.13 -28.85 -27.00
C ASP A 285 26.03 -28.11 -25.98
N HIS A 286 27.07 -27.40 -26.45
CA HIS A 286 27.95 -26.58 -25.61
C HIS A 286 27.15 -25.51 -24.86
N LYS A 287 27.32 -25.46 -23.55
CA LYS A 287 26.74 -24.41 -22.70
C LYS A 287 27.72 -23.26 -22.62
N HIS A 288 27.28 -22.08 -23.04
CA HIS A 288 28.03 -20.81 -22.93
C HIS A 288 28.09 -20.24 -21.49
N PHE A 289 27.89 -21.11 -20.49
CA PHE A 289 28.10 -20.83 -19.08
C PHE A 289 28.51 -22.10 -18.32
N THR A 290 29.18 -21.93 -17.18
CA THR A 290 29.53 -23.01 -16.26
C THR A 290 29.30 -22.61 -14.80
N GLU A 291 28.89 -23.58 -14.01
CA GLU A 291 28.80 -23.51 -12.54
C GLU A 291 29.83 -24.46 -11.88
N ASP A 292 30.69 -25.11 -12.68
CA ASP A 292 31.78 -25.98 -12.21
C ASP A 292 32.96 -25.13 -11.73
N CYS A 293 32.69 -24.36 -10.67
CA CYS A 293 33.59 -23.40 -10.07
C CYS A 293 33.47 -23.51 -8.54
N HIS A 294 34.52 -23.13 -7.83
CA HIS A 294 34.52 -23.17 -6.36
C HIS A 294 35.50 -22.14 -5.80
N TYR A 295 35.38 -21.88 -4.50
CA TYR A 295 36.35 -21.10 -3.75
C TYR A 295 37.30 -22.00 -2.96
N GLU A 296 38.54 -21.53 -2.81
CA GLU A 296 39.46 -22.02 -1.81
C GLU A 296 39.74 -20.90 -0.80
N VAL A 297 39.77 -21.21 0.49
CA VAL A 297 40.05 -20.24 1.56
C VAL A 297 41.22 -20.74 2.40
N ALA A 298 42.26 -19.92 2.54
CA ALA A 298 43.47 -20.24 3.30
C ALA A 298 43.85 -19.12 4.27
N LEU A 299 44.09 -19.47 5.55
CA LEU A 299 44.62 -18.54 6.55
C LEU A 299 46.11 -18.24 6.28
N LEU A 300 46.47 -16.96 6.25
CA LEU A 300 47.83 -16.48 6.05
C LEU A 300 48.57 -16.26 7.39
N GLU A 301 49.90 -16.09 7.34
CA GLU A 301 50.75 -15.99 8.54
C GLU A 301 50.47 -14.73 9.38
N ASP A 302 49.99 -13.66 8.76
CA ASP A 302 49.61 -12.40 9.41
C ASP A 302 48.19 -12.40 10.02
N GLY A 303 47.43 -13.47 9.79
CA GLY A 303 46.04 -13.61 10.27
C GLY A 303 44.98 -13.16 9.28
N SER A 304 45.35 -12.66 8.10
CA SER A 304 44.45 -12.46 6.96
C SER A 304 44.09 -13.78 6.27
N TYR A 305 43.14 -13.76 5.34
CA TYR A 305 42.74 -14.92 4.56
C TYR A 305 42.99 -14.70 3.07
N ARG A 306 43.56 -15.68 2.39
CA ARG A 306 43.55 -15.74 0.92
C ARG A 306 42.27 -16.44 0.46
N ILE A 307 41.50 -15.75 -0.38
CA ILE A 307 40.33 -16.28 -1.07
C ILE A 307 40.70 -16.48 -2.53
N THR A 308 40.60 -17.70 -3.04
CA THR A 308 40.90 -18.03 -4.44
C THR A 308 39.62 -18.42 -5.15
N SER A 309 39.24 -17.66 -6.17
CA SER A 309 38.19 -18.03 -7.13
C SER A 309 38.78 -19.00 -8.14
N VAL A 310 38.23 -20.22 -8.22
CA VAL A 310 38.70 -21.29 -9.12
C VAL A 310 37.65 -21.54 -10.19
N VAL A 311 38.05 -21.36 -11.45
CA VAL A 311 37.19 -21.50 -12.64
C VAL A 311 37.51 -22.80 -13.39
N SER A 312 36.51 -23.39 -14.05
CA SER A 312 36.69 -24.58 -14.88
C SER A 312 37.69 -24.36 -16.02
N GLU A 313 38.81 -25.08 -15.98
CA GLU A 313 39.76 -25.10 -17.10
C GLU A 313 39.15 -25.70 -18.37
N GLU A 314 38.23 -26.66 -18.22
CA GLU A 314 37.54 -27.27 -19.35
C GLU A 314 36.74 -26.21 -20.11
N PHE A 315 35.98 -25.38 -19.39
CA PHE A 315 35.25 -24.26 -19.99
C PHE A 315 36.20 -23.25 -20.64
N LEU A 316 37.21 -22.74 -19.93
CA LEU A 316 38.11 -21.71 -20.47
C LEU A 316 38.89 -22.16 -21.72
N ASN A 317 39.16 -23.46 -21.86
CA ASN A 317 39.91 -24.03 -22.97
C ASN A 317 39.04 -24.66 -24.07
N ASP A 318 37.71 -24.67 -23.92
CA ASP A 318 36.81 -25.22 -24.93
C ASP A 318 36.90 -24.38 -26.22
N PRO A 319 37.07 -24.99 -27.40
CA PRO A 319 37.13 -24.26 -28.67
C PRO A 319 35.85 -23.49 -29.02
N GLU A 320 34.71 -23.79 -28.40
CA GLU A 320 33.44 -23.07 -28.57
C GLU A 320 33.28 -21.89 -27.60
N THR A 321 34.15 -21.76 -26.60
CA THR A 321 34.12 -20.62 -25.66
C THR A 321 34.58 -19.33 -26.31
N THR A 322 33.72 -18.32 -26.26
CA THR A 322 33.94 -17.02 -26.90
C THR A 322 34.30 -15.95 -25.87
N TYR A 323 35.48 -15.34 -26.00
CA TYR A 323 35.92 -14.29 -25.08
C TYR A 323 35.38 -12.90 -25.48
N PRO A 324 35.14 -11.96 -24.55
CA PRO A 324 35.49 -12.04 -23.13
C PRO A 324 34.66 -13.04 -22.32
N VAL A 325 35.31 -13.68 -21.34
CA VAL A 325 34.65 -14.50 -20.31
C VAL A 325 34.50 -13.68 -19.04
N ILE A 326 33.32 -13.73 -18.43
CA ILE A 326 32.97 -13.01 -17.20
C ILE A 326 32.80 -14.02 -16.07
N ILE A 327 33.49 -13.78 -14.95
CA ILE A 327 33.38 -14.51 -13.70
C ILE A 327 32.65 -13.60 -12.71
N ASP A 328 31.51 -14.05 -12.21
CA ASP A 328 30.42 -13.16 -11.81
C ASP A 328 29.97 -13.26 -10.33
N PRO A 329 30.84 -13.15 -9.30
CA PRO A 329 30.39 -13.27 -7.92
C PRO A 329 29.87 -11.95 -7.32
N PRO A 330 28.61 -11.88 -6.87
CA PRO A 330 28.18 -10.76 -6.02
C PRO A 330 28.57 -10.97 -4.55
N ILE A 331 28.77 -9.85 -3.84
CA ILE A 331 28.82 -9.79 -2.37
C ILE A 331 27.58 -9.03 -1.89
N SER A 332 26.78 -9.66 -1.04
CA SER A 332 25.49 -9.11 -0.60
C SER A 332 25.30 -9.28 0.90
N ASN A 333 24.64 -8.31 1.55
CA ASN A 333 24.18 -8.41 2.94
C ASN A 333 22.88 -9.23 3.10
N GLY A 334 22.29 -9.70 1.99
CA GLY A 334 21.08 -10.52 1.98
C GLY A 334 19.81 -9.77 2.42
N ALA A 335 19.78 -8.44 2.30
CA ALA A 335 18.57 -7.66 2.53
C ALA A 335 17.55 -7.91 1.40
N SER A 336 16.33 -8.29 1.78
CA SER A 336 15.25 -8.64 0.86
C SER A 336 13.91 -8.10 1.36
N THR A 337 13.01 -7.79 0.43
CA THR A 337 11.62 -7.35 0.66
C THR A 337 10.59 -8.35 0.15
N VAL A 338 11.06 -9.51 -0.30
CA VAL A 338 10.24 -10.67 -0.72
C VAL A 338 10.63 -11.89 0.11
N THR A 339 9.75 -12.89 0.10
CA THR A 339 10.11 -14.25 0.50
C THR A 339 10.30 -15.05 -0.79
N ASP A 340 11.49 -15.60 -1.04
CA ASP A 340 11.75 -16.49 -2.18
C ASP A 340 12.60 -17.72 -1.79
N THR A 341 12.48 -18.78 -2.59
CA THR A 341 13.34 -19.97 -2.52
C THR A 341 13.05 -20.87 -3.73
N TYR A 342 13.92 -21.83 -4.01
CA TYR A 342 13.51 -23.02 -4.74
C TYR A 342 13.69 -24.28 -3.90
N VAL A 343 12.97 -25.35 -4.24
CA VAL A 343 13.17 -26.69 -3.66
C VAL A 343 13.32 -27.73 -4.75
N PHE A 344 14.16 -28.74 -4.52
CA PHE A 344 14.50 -29.74 -5.53
C PHE A 344 14.29 -31.15 -4.99
N GLY A 345 13.49 -31.96 -5.69
CA GLY A 345 13.18 -33.32 -5.24
C GLY A 345 14.40 -34.27 -5.22
N GLY A 346 15.47 -33.94 -5.94
CA GLY A 346 16.72 -34.71 -5.90
C GLY A 346 17.57 -34.43 -4.65
N GLN A 347 17.29 -33.34 -3.94
CA GLN A 347 17.97 -32.94 -2.70
C GLN A 347 16.91 -32.50 -1.66
N PRO A 348 16.10 -33.45 -1.14
CA PRO A 348 14.87 -33.08 -0.42
C PRO A 348 15.08 -32.30 0.87
N GLY A 349 16.24 -32.42 1.52
CA GLY A 349 16.58 -31.69 2.75
C GLY A 349 17.39 -30.41 2.53
N ALA A 350 17.70 -30.02 1.29
CA ALA A 350 18.42 -28.79 1.00
C ALA A 350 17.50 -27.57 1.04
N THR A 351 18.07 -26.41 1.39
CA THR A 351 17.38 -25.12 1.49
C THR A 351 18.15 -24.10 0.66
N HIS A 352 17.43 -23.28 -0.11
CA HIS A 352 18.04 -22.42 -1.15
C HIS A 352 17.55 -20.97 -1.10
N GLY A 353 16.92 -20.53 -0.01
CA GLY A 353 16.40 -19.17 0.15
C GLY A 353 17.45 -18.12 0.53
N SER A 354 18.73 -18.40 0.27
CA SER A 354 19.85 -17.46 0.42
C SER A 354 20.77 -17.51 -0.80
N GLU A 355 20.34 -18.19 -1.87
CA GLU A 355 21.08 -18.25 -3.12
C GLU A 355 20.66 -17.07 -3.98
N ASP A 356 21.61 -16.53 -4.74
CA ASP A 356 21.42 -15.42 -5.68
C ASP A 356 20.52 -15.72 -6.89
N HIS A 357 19.95 -16.93 -6.93
CA HIS A 357 19.15 -17.42 -8.03
C HIS A 357 18.05 -18.40 -7.60
N LEU A 358 17.03 -18.50 -8.45
CA LEU A 358 15.90 -19.40 -8.28
C LEU A 358 15.86 -20.37 -9.46
N ARG A 359 15.98 -21.67 -9.19
CA ARG A 359 15.89 -22.72 -10.23
C ARG A 359 14.47 -23.22 -10.41
N PHE A 360 14.05 -23.37 -11.67
CA PHE A 360 12.75 -23.93 -12.03
C PHE A 360 12.85 -24.87 -13.23
N GLY A 361 11.86 -25.75 -13.39
CA GLY A 361 11.83 -26.75 -14.47
C GLY A 361 12.19 -28.15 -13.98
N ARG A 362 12.90 -28.93 -14.78
CA ARG A 362 13.14 -30.35 -14.56
C ARG A 362 14.57 -30.78 -14.82
N SER A 363 15.11 -31.58 -13.92
CA SER A 363 16.35 -32.32 -14.12
C SER A 363 16.12 -33.81 -13.86
N GLY A 364 16.20 -34.61 -14.94
CA GLY A 364 15.95 -36.05 -14.90
C GLY A 364 14.54 -36.38 -14.39
N SER A 365 14.46 -37.09 -13.26
CA SER A 365 13.19 -37.49 -12.64
C SER A 365 12.60 -36.44 -11.70
N TYR A 366 13.34 -35.38 -11.36
CA TYR A 366 12.99 -34.43 -10.32
C TYR A 366 12.68 -33.04 -10.90
N LEU A 367 11.75 -32.34 -10.25
CA LEU A 367 11.38 -30.98 -10.58
C LEU A 367 12.06 -30.02 -9.60
N TYR A 368 12.45 -28.86 -10.12
CA TYR A 368 12.77 -27.68 -9.33
C TYR A 368 11.50 -26.87 -9.14
N PHE A 369 11.24 -26.47 -7.90
CA PHE A 369 10.08 -25.69 -7.54
C PHE A 369 10.47 -24.31 -7.01
N THR A 370 10.36 -23.28 -7.84
CA THR A 370 10.57 -21.88 -7.42
C THR A 370 9.31 -21.34 -6.76
N LEU A 371 9.45 -20.74 -5.58
CA LEU A 371 8.40 -20.03 -4.85
C LEU A 371 8.83 -18.58 -4.63
N ILE A 372 7.89 -17.65 -4.82
CA ILE A 372 8.11 -16.23 -4.54
C ILE A 372 6.83 -15.57 -4.02
N ARG A 373 6.98 -14.69 -3.02
CA ARG A 373 5.89 -13.89 -2.45
C ARG A 373 6.38 -12.45 -2.22
N PHE A 374 5.69 -11.50 -2.84
CA PHE A 374 5.92 -10.06 -2.64
C PHE A 374 5.24 -9.57 -1.36
N ASP A 375 5.90 -9.74 -0.22
CA ASP A 375 5.31 -9.55 1.12
C ASP A 375 4.64 -8.19 1.31
N LYS A 376 5.21 -7.13 0.70
CA LYS A 376 4.70 -5.76 0.78
C LYS A 376 3.59 -5.41 -0.21
N LEU A 377 3.27 -6.28 -1.17
CA LEU A 377 2.34 -6.01 -2.26
C LEU A 377 1.00 -5.39 -1.82
N MET A 378 0.43 -5.87 -0.72
CA MET A 378 -0.88 -5.40 -0.24
C MET A 378 -0.79 -4.05 0.49
N GLU A 379 0.38 -3.66 0.99
CA GLU A 379 0.67 -2.32 1.52
C GLU A 379 0.96 -1.34 0.37
N SER A 380 1.55 -1.83 -0.72
CA SER A 380 1.88 -1.06 -1.93
C SER A 380 0.68 -0.58 -2.75
N ILE A 381 -0.49 -1.22 -2.63
CA ILE A 381 -1.68 -0.87 -3.40
C ILE A 381 -2.63 -0.05 -2.52
N PRO A 382 -3.10 1.14 -2.97
CA PRO A 382 -4.07 1.91 -2.19
C PRO A 382 -5.32 1.06 -1.89
N PRO A 383 -5.86 1.08 -0.66
CA PRO A 383 -6.86 0.08 -0.26
C PRO A 383 -8.19 0.07 -1.04
N ASN A 384 -8.54 1.16 -1.72
CA ASN A 384 -9.71 1.28 -2.60
C ASN A 384 -9.37 1.26 -4.09
N ALA A 385 -8.10 1.06 -4.43
CA ALA A 385 -7.69 1.06 -5.81
C ALA A 385 -8.36 -0.11 -6.55
N THR A 386 -8.80 0.18 -7.77
CA THR A 386 -9.15 -0.87 -8.73
C THR A 386 -7.88 -1.21 -9.48
N VAL A 387 -7.40 -2.44 -9.34
CA VAL A 387 -6.24 -2.91 -10.09
C VAL A 387 -6.62 -2.96 -11.57
N THR A 388 -5.95 -2.17 -12.39
CA THR A 388 -6.21 -2.04 -13.83
C THR A 388 -5.23 -2.86 -14.68
N GLY A 389 -4.05 -3.17 -14.16
CA GLY A 389 -3.03 -4.04 -14.75
C GLY A 389 -2.05 -4.53 -13.67
N ALA A 390 -1.41 -5.67 -13.89
CA ALA A 390 -0.28 -6.09 -13.05
C ALA A 390 0.66 -7.00 -13.83
N GLU A 391 1.97 -6.77 -13.70
CA GLU A 391 3.02 -7.52 -14.39
C GLU A 391 4.08 -7.99 -13.40
N MET A 392 4.41 -9.27 -13.45
CA MET A 392 5.50 -9.87 -12.68
C MET A 392 6.67 -10.19 -13.61
N PHE A 393 7.84 -9.65 -13.29
CA PHE A 393 9.04 -9.74 -14.11
C PHE A 393 10.11 -10.60 -13.42
N PHE A 394 10.74 -11.49 -14.20
CA PHE A 394 11.85 -12.33 -13.77
C PHE A 394 12.98 -12.26 -14.79
N LYS A 395 14.15 -11.77 -14.37
CA LYS A 395 15.36 -11.77 -15.19
C LYS A 395 16.06 -13.13 -15.10
N PHE A 396 16.48 -13.67 -16.24
CA PHE A 396 17.29 -14.89 -16.28
C PHE A 396 18.74 -14.60 -15.90
N ARG A 397 19.44 -15.59 -15.35
CA ARG A 397 20.91 -15.56 -15.33
C ARG A 397 21.46 -15.66 -16.75
N SER A 398 22.60 -15.02 -17.00
CA SER A 398 23.19 -14.84 -18.33
C SER A 398 23.54 -16.17 -18.99
N GLY A 399 23.55 -16.27 -20.33
CA GLY A 399 24.04 -17.48 -21.01
C GLY A 399 23.02 -18.63 -21.19
N GLN A 400 21.76 -18.48 -20.75
CA GLN A 400 20.73 -19.52 -20.90
C GLN A 400 20.09 -19.51 -22.31
N THR A 401 20.09 -20.65 -23.00
CA THR A 401 19.74 -20.75 -24.44
C THR A 401 18.51 -21.59 -24.73
N THR A 402 18.22 -22.61 -23.91
CA THR A 402 17.05 -23.48 -24.03
C THR A 402 15.97 -23.06 -23.03
N GLY A 403 14.70 -23.33 -23.35
CA GLY A 403 13.60 -23.01 -22.45
C GLY A 403 12.25 -23.30 -23.08
N SER A 404 11.20 -23.28 -22.25
CA SER A 404 9.81 -23.43 -22.70
C SER A 404 8.97 -22.20 -22.32
N THR A 405 7.65 -22.27 -22.54
CA THR A 405 6.73 -21.27 -22.02
C THR A 405 6.64 -21.40 -20.51
N GLY A 406 6.95 -20.32 -19.80
CA GLY A 406 6.85 -20.22 -18.35
C GLY A 406 5.39 -20.17 -17.88
N ALA A 407 5.14 -20.56 -16.64
CA ALA A 407 3.85 -20.53 -15.98
C ALA A 407 3.99 -20.14 -14.51
N LEU A 408 3.00 -19.40 -14.01
CA LEU A 408 2.83 -19.11 -12.59
C LEU A 408 1.60 -19.82 -12.04
N TRP A 409 1.73 -20.51 -10.90
CA TRP A 409 0.61 -21.12 -10.18
C TRP A 409 0.46 -20.49 -8.79
N ARG A 410 -0.76 -20.16 -8.39
CA ARG A 410 -1.04 -19.60 -7.08
C ARG A 410 -0.85 -20.63 -5.96
N LEU A 411 -0.18 -20.21 -4.88
CA LEU A 411 -0.06 -21.01 -3.66
C LEU A 411 -1.34 -20.91 -2.80
N THR A 412 -1.70 -22.01 -2.13
CA THR A 412 -2.94 -22.12 -1.33
C THR A 412 -2.70 -22.29 0.17
N SER A 413 -1.44 -22.38 0.59
CA SER A 413 -1.04 -22.38 1.99
C SER A 413 0.16 -21.46 2.23
N TYR A 414 0.25 -20.92 3.44
CA TYR A 414 1.39 -20.12 3.88
C TYR A 414 2.69 -20.95 3.90
N TRP A 415 3.82 -20.27 3.73
CA TRP A 415 5.18 -20.82 3.78
C TRP A 415 6.16 -19.72 4.22
N LYS A 416 7.32 -20.15 4.73
CA LYS A 416 8.42 -19.29 5.18
C LYS A 416 9.61 -19.42 4.22
N GLU A 417 10.51 -18.45 4.24
CA GLU A 417 11.77 -18.53 3.52
C GLU A 417 12.59 -19.76 3.91
N GLY A 418 13.37 -20.28 2.96
CA GLY A 418 14.29 -21.40 3.21
C GLY A 418 13.62 -22.72 3.57
N ILE A 419 12.36 -22.95 3.13
CA ILE A 419 11.76 -24.28 3.20
C ILE A 419 12.55 -25.30 2.36
N ASN A 420 12.49 -26.57 2.75
CA ASN A 420 13.00 -27.68 1.93
C ASN A 420 11.86 -28.40 1.18
N TYR A 421 12.19 -29.44 0.40
CA TYR A 421 11.21 -30.16 -0.42
C TYR A 421 10.10 -30.83 0.41
N ASP A 422 10.41 -31.33 1.60
CA ASP A 422 9.46 -31.99 2.48
C ASP A 422 8.44 -31.00 3.09
N GLU A 423 8.76 -29.70 3.05
CA GLU A 423 7.94 -28.59 3.54
C GLU A 423 7.16 -27.86 2.43
N LEU A 424 7.15 -28.38 1.20
CA LEU A 424 6.52 -27.72 0.04
C LEU A 424 5.03 -27.40 0.28
N PRO A 425 4.59 -26.13 0.14
CA PRO A 425 3.20 -25.74 0.34
C PRO A 425 2.28 -26.29 -0.75
N SER A 426 0.99 -26.35 -0.42
CA SER A 426 -0.06 -26.69 -1.39
C SER A 426 -0.24 -25.57 -2.42
N ASN A 427 -0.64 -25.95 -3.64
CA ASN A 427 -0.92 -25.02 -4.75
C ASN A 427 -2.35 -25.21 -5.32
N ALA A 428 -2.82 -24.25 -6.11
CA ALA A 428 -4.20 -24.18 -6.56
C ALA A 428 -4.57 -25.14 -7.71
N SER A 429 -3.61 -25.58 -8.53
CA SER A 429 -3.90 -26.49 -9.64
C SER A 429 -2.65 -27.15 -10.22
N TRP A 430 -2.80 -28.41 -10.65
CA TRP A 430 -1.82 -29.14 -11.46
C TRP A 430 -2.15 -29.10 -12.98
N GLN A 431 -3.19 -28.36 -13.39
CA GLN A 431 -3.74 -28.41 -14.77
C GLN A 431 -4.11 -27.04 -15.37
N VAL A 432 -4.11 -25.95 -14.60
CA VAL A 432 -4.47 -24.61 -15.08
C VAL A 432 -3.49 -23.61 -14.50
N ASN A 433 -2.81 -22.85 -15.37
CA ASN A 433 -1.87 -21.81 -14.98
C ASN A 433 -2.64 -20.51 -14.66
N ASP A 434 -2.25 -19.79 -13.61
CA ASP A 434 -2.80 -18.45 -13.32
C ASP A 434 -2.26 -17.40 -14.29
N ALA A 435 -1.01 -17.58 -14.76
CA ALA A 435 -0.41 -16.78 -15.82
C ALA A 435 0.60 -17.62 -16.63
N THR A 436 0.85 -17.24 -17.88
CA THR A 436 1.90 -17.83 -18.72
C THR A 436 2.70 -16.76 -19.43
N SER A 437 3.98 -17.02 -19.70
CA SER A 437 4.86 -16.10 -20.40
C SER A 437 5.73 -16.84 -21.40
N VAL A 438 5.88 -16.28 -22.61
CA VAL A 438 6.87 -16.74 -23.58
C VAL A 438 8.18 -16.06 -23.26
N ALA A 439 9.28 -16.79 -23.35
CA ALA A 439 10.62 -16.26 -23.09
C ALA A 439 10.93 -15.11 -24.03
N ASN A 440 11.27 -13.95 -23.47
CA ASN A 440 11.88 -12.89 -24.25
C ASN A 440 13.33 -13.26 -24.54
N ARG A 441 13.78 -13.08 -25.77
CA ARG A 441 15.15 -13.45 -26.19
C ARG A 441 15.92 -12.24 -26.70
N VAL A 442 17.18 -12.13 -26.28
CA VAL A 442 18.13 -11.12 -26.72
C VAL A 442 19.40 -11.84 -27.15
N ASN A 443 19.89 -11.59 -28.36
CA ASN A 443 21.09 -12.23 -28.91
C ASN A 443 21.06 -13.77 -28.87
N GLY A 444 19.86 -14.35 -29.03
CA GLY A 444 19.61 -15.80 -28.98
C GLY A 444 19.46 -16.39 -27.57
N TYR A 445 19.86 -15.69 -26.52
CA TYR A 445 19.67 -16.08 -25.12
C TYR A 445 18.29 -15.70 -24.60
N ILE A 446 17.82 -16.42 -23.59
CA ILE A 446 16.64 -16.02 -22.83
C ILE A 446 17.03 -14.91 -21.87
N ASP A 447 16.35 -13.78 -21.99
CA ASP A 447 16.61 -12.59 -21.20
C ASP A 447 15.70 -12.51 -19.97
N ASN A 448 14.39 -12.72 -20.17
CA ASN A 448 13.40 -12.58 -19.11
C ASN A 448 12.08 -13.31 -19.39
N TYR A 449 11.28 -13.45 -18.34
CA TYR A 449 9.83 -13.60 -18.43
C TYR A 449 9.11 -12.38 -17.86
N THR A 450 8.03 -11.99 -18.52
CA THR A 450 7.03 -11.04 -18.01
C THR A 450 5.65 -11.71 -18.02
N PHE A 451 5.01 -11.82 -16.86
CA PHE A 451 3.71 -12.44 -16.69
C PHE A 451 2.64 -11.37 -16.43
N ASP A 452 1.54 -11.37 -17.20
CA ASP A 452 0.33 -10.65 -16.82
C ASP A 452 -0.35 -11.40 -15.67
N VAL A 453 -0.36 -10.77 -14.50
CA VAL A 453 -0.91 -11.32 -13.25
C VAL A 453 -2.06 -10.48 -12.73
N LYS A 454 -2.70 -9.65 -13.57
CA LYS A 454 -3.78 -8.75 -13.18
C LYS A 454 -4.90 -9.44 -12.41
N GLU A 455 -5.43 -10.55 -12.94
CA GLU A 455 -6.56 -11.26 -12.32
C GLU A 455 -6.19 -11.88 -10.96
N LEU A 456 -4.94 -12.35 -10.86
CA LEU A 456 -4.39 -12.92 -9.63
C LEU A 456 -4.21 -11.84 -8.55
N VAL A 457 -3.59 -10.72 -8.91
CA VAL A 457 -3.41 -9.56 -8.01
C VAL A 457 -4.76 -8.96 -7.61
N GLN A 458 -5.73 -8.86 -8.53
CA GLN A 458 -7.12 -8.48 -8.19
C GLN A 458 -7.72 -9.43 -7.16
N SER A 459 -7.54 -10.74 -7.32
CA SER A 459 -8.07 -11.73 -6.38
C SER A 459 -7.46 -11.58 -4.98
N TRP A 460 -6.15 -11.27 -4.88
CA TRP A 460 -5.50 -10.95 -3.62
C TRP A 460 -6.01 -9.61 -3.04
N ALA A 461 -5.97 -8.54 -3.82
CA ALA A 461 -6.35 -7.19 -3.41
C ALA A 461 -7.83 -7.05 -3.03
N TYR A 462 -8.72 -7.90 -3.56
CA TYR A 462 -10.15 -7.88 -3.29
C TYR A 462 -10.59 -8.87 -2.21
N GLY A 463 -9.71 -9.76 -1.76
CA GLY A 463 -10.05 -10.70 -0.69
C GLY A 463 -10.59 -12.05 -1.18
N THR A 464 -10.54 -12.33 -2.47
CA THR A 464 -11.02 -13.60 -3.05
C THR A 464 -10.11 -14.76 -2.62
N TYR A 465 -8.79 -14.54 -2.59
CA TYR A 465 -7.80 -15.51 -2.13
C TYR A 465 -6.75 -14.82 -1.26
N PRO A 466 -6.27 -15.47 -0.17
CA PRO A 466 -5.09 -15.00 0.56
C PRO A 466 -3.87 -14.88 -0.36
N HIS A 467 -3.00 -13.92 -0.07
CA HIS A 467 -1.74 -13.73 -0.78
C HIS A 467 -0.64 -14.65 -0.21
N TYR A 468 -0.46 -15.81 -0.82
CA TYR A 468 0.61 -16.76 -0.45
C TYR A 468 1.75 -16.82 -1.48
N GLY A 469 1.73 -15.95 -2.49
CA GLY A 469 2.70 -15.94 -3.57
C GLY A 469 2.39 -16.93 -4.69
N VAL A 470 3.38 -17.18 -5.51
CA VAL A 470 3.30 -18.00 -6.72
C VAL A 470 4.41 -19.04 -6.80
N TYR A 471 4.15 -20.04 -7.62
CA TYR A 471 5.07 -21.06 -8.07
C TYR A 471 5.46 -20.80 -9.52
N LEU A 472 6.76 -20.64 -9.81
CA LEU A 472 7.29 -20.48 -11.18
C LEU A 472 7.74 -21.83 -11.74
N THR A 473 7.27 -22.16 -12.94
CA THR A 473 7.60 -23.40 -13.66
C THR A 473 7.45 -23.23 -15.17
N TYR A 474 7.60 -24.32 -15.93
CA TYR A 474 7.08 -24.41 -17.29
C TYR A 474 5.63 -24.85 -17.34
N THR A 475 4.92 -24.43 -18.39
CA THR A 475 3.56 -24.90 -18.72
C THR A 475 3.42 -26.43 -18.79
N SER A 476 4.52 -27.16 -18.98
CA SER A 476 4.57 -28.62 -18.95
C SER A 476 5.77 -29.14 -18.16
N HIS A 477 5.49 -29.91 -17.11
CA HIS A 477 6.52 -30.65 -16.35
C HIS A 477 7.13 -31.85 -17.12
N ALA A 478 6.73 -32.08 -18.38
CA ALA A 478 7.35 -33.10 -19.23
C ALA A 478 8.61 -32.58 -19.94
N VAL A 479 8.81 -31.25 -20.00
CA VAL A 479 10.00 -30.65 -20.59
C VAL A 479 11.22 -31.04 -19.77
N GLN A 480 12.21 -31.67 -20.41
CA GLN A 480 13.49 -32.05 -19.80
C GLN A 480 14.49 -30.90 -19.95
N ASP A 481 14.21 -29.84 -19.20
CA ASP A 481 15.02 -28.63 -19.19
C ASP A 481 14.81 -27.91 -17.86
N TYR A 482 15.81 -27.18 -17.40
CA TYR A 482 15.72 -26.32 -16.22
C TYR A 482 16.52 -25.05 -16.46
N ASN A 483 16.07 -23.96 -15.86
CA ASN A 483 16.66 -22.64 -15.99
C ASN A 483 16.69 -21.97 -14.63
N SER A 484 17.37 -20.83 -14.56
CA SER A 484 17.47 -20.04 -13.33
C SER A 484 17.25 -18.56 -13.59
N VAL A 485 16.46 -17.96 -12.71
CA VAL A 485 16.25 -16.51 -12.65
C VAL A 485 17.00 -15.93 -11.46
N VAL A 486 17.29 -14.64 -11.48
CA VAL A 486 17.92 -13.94 -10.35
C VAL A 486 16.92 -13.91 -9.17
N SER A 487 17.40 -14.12 -7.94
CA SER A 487 16.61 -14.05 -6.70
C SER A 487 16.72 -12.66 -6.04
N SER A 488 16.08 -12.50 -4.88
CA SER A 488 16.29 -11.33 -4.02
C SER A 488 17.69 -11.22 -3.40
N ASP A 489 18.44 -12.33 -3.27
CA ASP A 489 19.83 -12.32 -2.80
C ASP A 489 20.85 -12.05 -3.92
N GLY A 490 20.39 -11.96 -5.17
CA GLY A 490 21.23 -11.70 -6.33
C GLY A 490 21.46 -10.22 -6.64
N GLU A 491 21.73 -9.92 -7.90
CA GLU A 491 21.92 -8.55 -8.36
C GLU A 491 20.62 -7.74 -8.25
N ALA A 492 20.62 -6.74 -7.36
CA ALA A 492 19.49 -5.86 -7.07
C ALA A 492 18.71 -5.37 -8.30
N HIS A 493 19.40 -4.89 -9.34
CA HIS A 493 18.77 -4.36 -10.55
C HIS A 493 18.13 -5.43 -11.46
N ARG A 494 18.43 -6.71 -11.24
CA ARG A 494 17.86 -7.87 -11.96
C ARG A 494 16.91 -8.69 -11.10
N ALA A 495 16.81 -8.38 -9.81
CA ALA A 495 15.94 -9.08 -8.88
C ALA A 495 14.47 -9.01 -9.35
N PRO A 496 13.62 -9.98 -8.98
CA PRO A 496 12.24 -10.01 -9.41
C PRO A 496 11.46 -8.74 -9.03
N THR A 497 10.56 -8.30 -9.91
CA THR A 497 9.70 -7.13 -9.64
C THR A 497 8.23 -7.44 -9.93
N LEU A 498 7.34 -6.75 -9.23
CA LEU A 498 5.91 -6.78 -9.47
C LEU A 498 5.40 -5.34 -9.63
N THR A 499 4.96 -4.99 -10.83
CA THR A 499 4.35 -3.69 -11.12
C THR A 499 2.84 -3.82 -11.13
N VAL A 500 2.14 -2.97 -10.38
CA VAL A 500 0.67 -2.96 -10.32
C VAL A 500 0.16 -1.60 -10.74
N SER A 501 -0.57 -1.54 -11.85
CA SER A 501 -1.33 -0.35 -12.25
C SER A 501 -2.69 -0.34 -11.59
N TYR A 502 -3.11 0.83 -11.11
CA TYR A 502 -4.41 0.98 -10.47
C TYR A 502 -5.02 2.35 -10.70
N THR A 503 -6.34 2.40 -10.57
CA THR A 503 -7.08 3.66 -10.46
C THR A 503 -7.69 3.78 -9.07
N VAL A 504 -7.53 4.94 -8.48
CA VAL A 504 -8.21 5.30 -7.24
C VAL A 504 -9.50 5.97 -7.66
N SER A 505 -10.60 5.25 -7.48
CA SER A 505 -11.89 5.90 -7.60
C SER A 505 -12.01 6.96 -6.49
N SER A 506 -12.09 8.23 -6.89
CA SER A 506 -12.80 9.28 -6.11
C SER A 506 -14.29 8.96 -5.96
N VAL A 507 -14.72 7.85 -6.58
CA VAL A 507 -16.08 7.40 -6.75
C VAL A 507 -16.59 6.85 -5.42
N VAL A 508 -17.33 7.73 -4.76
CA VAL A 508 -18.42 7.34 -3.87
C VAL A 508 -19.16 6.13 -4.45
N PRO A 509 -19.33 5.02 -3.69
CA PRO A 509 -19.89 3.78 -4.21
C PRO A 509 -21.18 4.03 -5.03
N PRO A 510 -21.37 3.37 -6.18
CA PRO A 510 -22.47 3.69 -7.09
C PRO A 510 -23.84 3.67 -6.39
N GLY A 511 -24.49 4.84 -6.32
CA GLY A 511 -25.76 5.04 -5.62
C GLY A 511 -25.66 5.79 -4.28
N LEU A 512 -24.44 6.12 -3.84
CA LEU A 512 -24.17 6.96 -2.68
C LEU A 512 -23.63 8.33 -3.12
N LYS A 513 -23.68 9.32 -2.22
CA LYS A 513 -23.15 10.68 -2.38
C LYS A 513 -22.26 11.00 -1.18
N ALA A 514 -21.11 11.62 -1.43
CA ALA A 514 -20.20 12.02 -0.36
C ALA A 514 -20.89 13.03 0.56
N ASN A 515 -20.65 12.92 1.86
CA ASN A 515 -21.17 13.83 2.90
C ASN A 515 -22.70 13.87 3.02
N ALA A 516 -23.43 13.01 2.30
CA ALA A 516 -24.87 12.88 2.44
C ALA A 516 -25.25 12.11 3.71
N ILE A 517 -26.50 12.30 4.14
CA ILE A 517 -27.07 11.65 5.32
C ILE A 517 -27.91 10.46 4.85
N TYR A 518 -27.79 9.34 5.53
CA TYR A 518 -28.47 8.10 5.18
C TYR A 518 -29.18 7.46 6.38
N PHE A 519 -30.27 6.78 6.08
CA PHE A 519 -30.78 5.70 6.90
C PHE A 519 -30.20 4.38 6.37
N ILE A 520 -29.48 3.63 7.21
CA ILE A 520 -28.80 2.40 6.79
C ILE A 520 -29.65 1.20 7.25
N LYS A 521 -30.27 0.53 6.29
CA LYS A 521 -31.23 -0.56 6.53
C LYS A 521 -30.57 -1.92 6.29
N ASN A 522 -30.73 -2.86 7.21
CA ASN A 522 -30.37 -4.24 6.96
C ASN A 522 -31.34 -4.88 5.96
N TYR A 523 -30.80 -5.56 4.95
CA TYR A 523 -31.59 -6.14 3.86
C TYR A 523 -32.54 -7.25 4.33
N SER A 524 -32.11 -8.12 5.24
CA SER A 524 -32.91 -9.28 5.65
C SER A 524 -33.99 -8.93 6.68
N THR A 525 -33.69 -8.02 7.62
CA THR A 525 -34.62 -7.67 8.70
C THR A 525 -35.50 -6.47 8.39
N GLY A 526 -35.12 -5.63 7.43
CA GLY A 526 -35.79 -4.36 7.14
C GLY A 526 -35.64 -3.29 8.24
N LYS A 527 -34.79 -3.54 9.25
CA LYS A 527 -34.49 -2.63 10.36
C LYS A 527 -33.29 -1.76 10.06
N TYR A 528 -33.10 -0.71 10.85
CA TYR A 528 -32.09 0.33 10.62
C TYR A 528 -31.01 0.30 11.69
N ILE A 529 -29.77 0.57 11.29
CA ILE A 529 -28.67 0.79 12.22
C ILE A 529 -29.02 1.96 13.15
N GLN A 530 -28.84 1.75 14.44
CA GLN A 530 -29.16 2.68 15.50
C GLN A 530 -27.95 2.89 16.42
N ALA A 531 -27.56 4.15 16.57
CA ALA A 531 -26.49 4.56 17.47
C ALA A 531 -26.93 4.49 18.94
N GLY A 532 -26.02 4.02 19.79
CA GLY A 532 -26.07 4.21 21.24
C GLY A 532 -25.33 5.49 21.67
N ASN A 533 -25.23 5.71 22.97
CA ASN A 533 -24.35 6.74 23.53
C ASN A 533 -22.86 6.33 23.43
N SER A 534 -21.95 7.25 23.75
CA SER A 534 -20.52 6.94 23.82
C SER A 534 -20.23 5.70 24.69
N GLY A 535 -19.43 4.78 24.17
CA GLY A 535 -19.09 3.48 24.78
C GLY A 535 -20.19 2.42 24.69
N GLN A 536 -21.36 2.72 24.13
CA GLN A 536 -22.44 1.74 23.95
C GLN A 536 -22.35 1.01 22.61
N LYS A 537 -22.97 -0.16 22.56
CA LYS A 537 -23.01 -1.03 21.38
C LYS A 537 -23.84 -0.44 20.26
N LEU A 538 -23.43 -0.73 19.02
CA LEU A 538 -24.22 -0.46 17.82
C LEU A 538 -25.31 -1.54 17.68
N THR A 539 -26.55 -1.13 17.44
CA THR A 539 -27.70 -2.04 17.35
C THR A 539 -28.51 -1.78 16.08
N GLN A 540 -29.47 -2.65 15.78
CA GLN A 540 -30.54 -2.35 14.83
C GLN A 540 -31.90 -2.16 15.51
N TRP A 541 -32.78 -1.37 14.89
CA TRP A 541 -34.15 -1.14 15.38
C TRP A 541 -35.13 -0.92 14.23
N ALA A 542 -36.43 -1.12 14.49
CA ALA A 542 -37.47 -0.69 13.56
C ALA A 542 -37.32 0.81 13.20
N PHE A 543 -37.86 1.23 12.05
CA PHE A 543 -37.77 2.63 11.63
C PHE A 543 -38.43 3.55 12.66
N THR A 544 -37.68 4.54 13.13
CA THR A 544 -38.18 5.62 14.01
C THR A 544 -37.98 7.00 13.40
N GLY A 545 -37.11 7.12 12.39
CA GLY A 545 -36.74 8.41 11.80
C GLY A 545 -35.84 9.28 12.68
N ASN A 546 -35.60 8.92 13.94
CA ASN A 546 -34.83 9.71 14.90
C ASN A 546 -33.37 9.92 14.47
N THR A 547 -32.74 10.96 15.01
CA THR A 547 -31.36 11.35 14.66
C THR A 547 -30.30 10.30 14.97
N ASN A 548 -30.57 9.34 15.86
CA ASN A 548 -29.70 8.20 16.12
C ASN A 548 -29.80 7.07 15.07
N GLN A 549 -30.72 7.17 14.10
CA GLN A 549 -30.79 6.32 12.90
C GLN A 549 -30.35 7.05 11.62
N GLN A 550 -29.93 8.31 11.74
CA GLN A 550 -29.47 9.15 10.64
C GLN A 550 -27.95 9.25 10.66
N TRP A 551 -27.31 8.85 9.57
CA TRP A 551 -25.87 8.68 9.49
C TRP A 551 -25.28 9.60 8.43
N LYS A 552 -24.50 10.61 8.82
CA LYS A 552 -23.65 11.37 7.88
C LYS A 552 -22.49 10.47 7.48
N LEU A 553 -22.32 10.31 6.16
CA LEU A 553 -21.24 9.54 5.57
C LEU A 553 -20.11 10.48 5.15
N GLU A 554 -18.98 10.45 5.85
CA GLU A 554 -17.80 11.24 5.47
C GLU A 554 -16.82 10.40 4.68
N HIS A 555 -16.25 10.97 3.62
CA HIS A 555 -15.26 10.33 2.76
C HIS A 555 -13.89 10.92 3.05
N HIS A 556 -12.92 10.06 3.38
CA HIS A 556 -11.56 10.45 3.76
C HIS A 556 -10.55 10.39 2.60
N GLY A 557 -11.03 10.24 1.36
CA GLY A 557 -10.18 9.81 0.26
C GLY A 557 -9.85 8.31 0.36
N ASN A 558 -9.21 7.78 -0.68
CA ASN A 558 -8.80 6.37 -0.74
C ASN A 558 -9.92 5.38 -0.36
N GLY A 559 -11.19 5.74 -0.67
CA GLY A 559 -12.39 4.90 -0.55
C GLY A 559 -12.73 4.48 0.88
N TRP A 560 -12.19 5.19 1.86
CA TRP A 560 -12.50 5.00 3.27
C TRP A 560 -13.58 5.97 3.72
N TYR A 561 -14.48 5.44 4.54
CA TYR A 561 -15.63 6.17 5.05
C TYR A 561 -15.76 6.06 6.56
N SER A 562 -16.25 7.12 7.17
CA SER A 562 -16.72 7.10 8.56
C SER A 562 -18.20 7.43 8.64
N PHE A 563 -18.86 6.83 9.64
CA PHE A 563 -20.29 6.96 9.89
C PHE A 563 -20.53 7.75 11.17
N TYR A 564 -21.13 8.93 11.03
CA TYR A 564 -21.45 9.81 12.14
C TYR A 564 -22.95 9.82 12.40
N PRO A 565 -23.43 9.51 13.62
CA PRO A 565 -24.84 9.65 13.92
C PRO A 565 -25.18 11.13 14.13
N LEU A 566 -26.30 11.60 13.57
CA LEU A 566 -26.73 12.99 13.79
C LEU A 566 -27.18 13.27 15.21
N SER A 567 -27.44 12.24 16.02
CA SER A 567 -27.68 12.41 17.46
C SER A 567 -26.45 12.90 18.23
N ASN A 568 -25.23 12.65 17.72
CA ASN A 568 -23.98 13.17 18.26
C ASN A 568 -22.85 13.00 17.24
N THR A 569 -22.53 14.06 16.49
CA THR A 569 -21.51 14.05 15.43
C THR A 569 -20.07 14.04 15.95
N SER A 570 -19.84 14.02 17.27
CA SER A 570 -18.52 13.78 17.86
C SER A 570 -18.23 12.28 18.07
N LEU A 571 -19.13 11.40 17.63
CA LEU A 571 -18.98 9.95 17.71
C LEU A 571 -18.92 9.31 16.32
N ARG A 572 -18.23 8.17 16.22
CA ARG A 572 -18.16 7.31 15.03
C ARG A 572 -18.44 5.85 15.38
N ILE A 573 -18.87 5.06 14.38
CA ILE A 573 -18.89 3.60 14.51
C ILE A 573 -17.44 3.11 14.65
N ASP A 574 -17.19 2.24 15.63
CA ASP A 574 -15.85 1.86 16.07
C ASP A 574 -15.72 0.34 16.27
N VAL A 575 -14.57 -0.21 15.89
CA VAL A 575 -14.13 -1.57 16.28
C VAL A 575 -13.33 -1.48 17.57
N PRO A 576 -13.87 -1.92 18.72
CA PRO A 576 -13.20 -1.77 20.01
C PRO A 576 -11.82 -2.42 20.03
N ASN A 577 -10.80 -1.66 20.47
CA ASN A 577 -9.41 -2.11 20.60
C ASN A 577 -8.79 -2.64 19.29
N SER A 578 -9.30 -2.23 18.12
CA SER A 578 -8.81 -2.70 16.82
C SER A 578 -8.84 -4.24 16.68
N LYS A 579 -9.79 -4.90 17.37
CA LYS A 579 -9.81 -6.36 17.49
C LYS A 579 -10.47 -7.02 16.28
N ASP A 580 -9.67 -7.53 15.34
CA ASP A 580 -10.18 -8.22 14.14
C ASP A 580 -10.48 -9.70 14.41
N ILE A 581 -11.63 -9.99 15.04
CA ILE A 581 -12.09 -11.36 15.30
C ILE A 581 -13.59 -11.51 15.02
N ASN A 582 -14.01 -12.71 14.64
CA ASN A 582 -15.43 -13.04 14.53
C ASN A 582 -16.15 -12.81 15.87
N GLY A 583 -17.29 -12.13 15.80
CA GLY A 583 -18.12 -11.83 16.95
C GLY A 583 -17.72 -10.57 17.70
N GLN A 584 -16.72 -9.82 17.22
CA GLN A 584 -16.43 -8.51 17.80
C GLN A 584 -17.55 -7.52 17.45
N GLU A 585 -18.30 -7.12 18.47
CA GLU A 585 -19.38 -6.13 18.37
C GLU A 585 -18.82 -4.72 18.12
N PHE A 586 -19.52 -3.94 17.30
CA PHE A 586 -19.22 -2.52 17.09
C PHE A 586 -19.74 -1.65 18.25
N GLN A 587 -19.10 -0.51 18.47
CA GLN A 587 -19.52 0.48 19.46
C GLN A 587 -19.56 1.89 18.87
N MET A 588 -20.11 2.82 19.65
CA MET A 588 -19.96 4.26 19.40
C MET A 588 -18.79 4.80 20.22
N ALA A 589 -17.77 5.35 19.57
CA ALA A 589 -16.60 5.93 20.25
C ALA A 589 -16.38 7.38 19.81
N ALA A 590 -15.59 8.11 20.61
CA ALA A 590 -15.16 9.46 20.26
C ALA A 590 -14.38 9.44 18.95
N ASP A 591 -14.58 10.48 18.14
CA ASP A 591 -13.84 10.66 16.90
C ASP A 591 -12.32 10.73 17.15
N SER A 592 -11.58 9.83 16.51
CA SER A 592 -10.11 9.84 16.49
C SER A 592 -9.52 9.69 15.09
N ASP A 593 -10.37 9.67 14.05
CA ASP A 593 -10.02 9.32 12.66
C ASP A 593 -9.14 8.07 12.46
N ALA A 594 -9.15 7.16 13.43
CA ALA A 594 -8.27 5.99 13.40
C ALA A 594 -8.82 4.91 12.47
N SER A 595 -7.94 4.01 12.00
CA SER A 595 -8.29 2.89 11.11
C SER A 595 -9.41 1.99 11.64
N HIS A 596 -9.62 1.89 12.96
CA HIS A 596 -10.73 1.12 13.53
C HIS A 596 -12.10 1.84 13.49
N GLN A 597 -12.16 3.07 12.97
CA GLN A 597 -13.38 3.87 12.75
C GLN A 597 -13.67 4.15 11.28
N GLN A 598 -12.94 3.49 10.39
CA GLN A 598 -13.03 3.65 8.95
C GLN A 598 -13.48 2.36 8.28
N PHE A 599 -14.25 2.49 7.21
CA PHE A 599 -14.93 1.39 6.54
C PHE A 599 -14.83 1.54 5.03
N ARG A 600 -14.64 0.41 4.35
CA ARG A 600 -14.86 0.28 2.91
C ARG A 600 -16.31 -0.11 2.68
N ILE A 601 -16.95 0.56 1.72
CA ILE A 601 -18.33 0.29 1.31
C ILE A 601 -18.30 -0.35 -0.08
N THR A 602 -18.67 -1.63 -0.17
CA THR A 602 -18.59 -2.41 -1.40
C THR A 602 -19.99 -2.76 -1.91
N ARG A 603 -20.35 -2.33 -3.13
CA ARG A 603 -21.64 -2.68 -3.75
C ARG A 603 -21.64 -4.15 -4.18
N ASN A 604 -22.64 -4.92 -3.79
CA ASN A 604 -22.68 -6.38 -3.98
C ASN A 604 -23.87 -6.88 -4.84
N GLY A 605 -24.50 -5.98 -5.60
CA GLY A 605 -25.65 -6.26 -6.48
C GLY A 605 -27.00 -5.86 -5.88
N ASN A 606 -28.07 -5.80 -6.68
CA ASN A 606 -29.46 -5.52 -6.23
C ASN A 606 -29.66 -4.28 -5.33
N GLY A 607 -28.76 -3.29 -5.40
CA GLY A 607 -28.81 -2.09 -4.57
C GLY A 607 -28.36 -2.28 -3.12
N THR A 608 -27.72 -3.40 -2.78
CA THR A 608 -27.14 -3.65 -1.46
C THR A 608 -25.62 -3.42 -1.43
N TYR A 609 -25.08 -3.32 -0.21
CA TYR A 609 -23.68 -3.06 0.08
C TYR A 609 -23.18 -3.95 1.24
N TRP A 610 -21.88 -4.25 1.24
CA TRP A 610 -21.14 -4.71 2.41
C TRP A 610 -20.39 -3.54 3.04
N LEU A 611 -20.31 -3.54 4.37
CA LEU A 611 -19.53 -2.56 5.14
C LEU A 611 -18.37 -3.29 5.80
N GLN A 612 -17.14 -3.00 5.38
CA GLN A 612 -15.94 -3.74 5.78
C GLN A 612 -15.01 -2.82 6.57
N PRO A 613 -14.73 -3.10 7.85
CA PRO A 613 -13.87 -2.23 8.66
C PRO A 613 -12.43 -2.26 8.16
N ARG A 614 -11.75 -1.10 8.15
CA ARG A 614 -10.37 -0.95 7.68
C ARG A 614 -9.38 -1.80 8.47
N ILE A 615 -9.63 -2.03 9.76
CA ILE A 615 -8.77 -2.91 10.58
C ILE A 615 -8.76 -4.37 10.08
N SER A 616 -9.86 -4.84 9.51
CA SER A 616 -9.92 -6.18 8.91
C SER A 616 -9.19 -6.24 7.58
N TYR A 617 -9.16 -5.12 6.83
CA TYR A 617 -8.32 -5.01 5.65
C TYR A 617 -6.83 -5.11 6.03
N ILE A 618 -6.37 -4.34 7.03
CA ILE A 618 -4.97 -4.36 7.51
C ILE A 618 -4.57 -5.76 8.00
N SER A 619 -5.44 -6.43 8.76
CA SER A 619 -5.13 -7.79 9.23
C SER A 619 -5.07 -8.79 8.07
N TYR A 620 -5.97 -8.64 7.09
CA TYR A 620 -6.00 -9.47 5.88
C TYR A 620 -4.77 -9.30 4.98
N THR A 621 -4.10 -8.15 4.99
CA THR A 621 -2.88 -7.94 4.20
C THR A 621 -1.67 -8.68 4.74
N GLN A 622 -1.73 -9.20 5.97
CA GLN A 622 -0.62 -9.91 6.59
C GLN A 622 -0.48 -11.35 6.05
N PRO A 623 0.74 -11.85 5.81
CA PRO A 623 0.96 -13.23 5.39
C PRO A 623 0.36 -14.24 6.39
N GLY A 624 -0.43 -15.19 5.90
CA GLY A 624 -1.09 -16.20 6.75
C GLY A 624 -2.46 -15.81 7.30
N ALA A 625 -2.93 -14.57 7.08
CA ALA A 625 -4.23 -14.12 7.56
C ALA A 625 -5.41 -14.76 6.78
N SER A 626 -6.46 -15.16 7.50
CA SER A 626 -7.69 -15.68 6.90
C SER A 626 -8.76 -14.61 6.76
N SER A 627 -9.42 -14.61 5.59
CA SER A 627 -10.73 -14.02 5.23
C SER A 627 -11.11 -12.65 5.81
N ARG A 628 -11.36 -11.68 4.91
CA ARG A 628 -11.91 -10.36 5.26
C ARG A 628 -13.21 -10.47 6.05
N MET A 629 -13.40 -9.56 7.00
CA MET A 629 -14.63 -9.44 7.79
C MET A 629 -15.52 -8.29 7.28
N ALA A 630 -16.80 -8.37 7.62
CA ALA A 630 -17.81 -7.37 7.32
C ALA A 630 -18.78 -7.19 8.49
N MET A 631 -19.48 -6.06 8.50
CA MET A 631 -20.54 -5.74 9.44
C MET A 631 -21.79 -6.60 9.18
N GLU A 632 -22.30 -7.23 10.24
CA GLU A 632 -23.49 -8.05 10.20
C GLU A 632 -24.40 -7.87 11.42
N VAL A 633 -25.67 -8.26 11.27
CA VAL A 633 -26.58 -8.42 12.42
C VAL A 633 -26.30 -9.75 13.10
N THR A 634 -25.98 -9.70 14.40
CA THR A 634 -25.62 -10.86 15.21
C THR A 634 -26.70 -11.94 15.15
N GLY A 635 -26.30 -13.15 14.76
CA GLY A 635 -27.18 -14.32 14.67
C GLY A 635 -28.37 -14.15 13.71
N ALA A 636 -28.28 -13.22 12.74
CA ALA A 636 -29.39 -12.87 11.83
C ALA A 636 -30.70 -12.50 12.56
N SER A 637 -30.60 -12.00 13.79
CA SER A 637 -31.75 -11.69 14.64
C SER A 637 -32.65 -10.62 14.01
N SER A 638 -33.96 -10.79 14.07
CA SER A 638 -34.95 -9.78 13.66
C SER A 638 -35.52 -9.00 14.85
N ALA A 639 -34.91 -9.09 16.02
CA ALA A 639 -35.33 -8.34 17.21
C ALA A 639 -34.87 -6.87 17.14
N ASN A 640 -35.67 -5.98 17.73
CA ASN A 640 -35.21 -4.64 18.06
C ASN A 640 -34.13 -4.72 19.14
N GLY A 641 -33.04 -3.96 18.99
CA GLY A 641 -31.91 -3.97 19.91
C GLY A 641 -30.91 -5.08 19.65
N ALA A 642 -31.08 -5.88 18.60
CA ALA A 642 -30.06 -6.85 18.19
C ALA A 642 -28.76 -6.11 17.87
N GLU A 643 -27.65 -6.62 18.41
CA GLU A 643 -26.32 -6.05 18.27
C GLU A 643 -25.75 -6.30 16.87
N ILE A 644 -24.87 -5.40 16.45
CA ILE A 644 -24.17 -5.47 15.17
C ILE A 644 -22.71 -5.82 15.46
N GLN A 645 -22.20 -6.84 14.76
CA GLN A 645 -20.86 -7.41 14.96
C GLN A 645 -20.09 -7.51 13.65
N MET A 646 -18.78 -7.68 13.74
CA MET A 646 -17.95 -8.07 12.62
C MET A 646 -17.89 -9.60 12.52
N TRP A 647 -17.95 -10.10 11.28
CA TRP A 647 -17.85 -11.52 10.99
C TRP A 647 -17.21 -11.75 9.64
N THR A 648 -16.58 -12.90 9.43
CA THR A 648 -16.03 -13.35 8.16
C THR A 648 -17.06 -13.13 7.04
N LEU A 649 -16.65 -12.42 5.98
CA LEU A 649 -17.53 -12.07 4.87
C LEU A 649 -17.94 -13.32 4.09
N THR A 650 -19.17 -13.80 4.30
CA THR A 650 -19.75 -14.96 3.61
C THR A 650 -20.80 -14.59 2.57
N GLY A 651 -21.21 -13.32 2.51
CA GLY A 651 -22.23 -12.84 1.57
C GLY A 651 -23.68 -13.14 2.00
N GLU A 652 -23.87 -13.56 3.25
CA GLU A 652 -25.18 -13.88 3.82
C GLU A 652 -26.10 -12.64 3.94
N PRO A 653 -27.44 -12.80 3.92
CA PRO A 653 -28.38 -11.68 3.91
C PRO A 653 -28.24 -10.70 5.09
N GLN A 654 -27.84 -11.16 6.28
CA GLN A 654 -27.65 -10.30 7.45
C GLN A 654 -26.42 -9.38 7.35
N MET A 655 -25.54 -9.60 6.37
CA MET A 655 -24.37 -8.76 6.07
C MET A 655 -24.67 -7.71 5.00
N LYS A 656 -25.88 -7.71 4.43
CA LYS A 656 -26.27 -6.84 3.31
C LYS A 656 -27.01 -5.61 3.82
N TRP A 657 -26.56 -4.44 3.39
CA TRP A 657 -27.08 -3.15 3.82
C TRP A 657 -27.65 -2.37 2.64
N VAL A 658 -28.72 -1.61 2.86
CA VAL A 658 -29.35 -0.71 1.90
C VAL A 658 -29.26 0.71 2.46
N PHE A 659 -28.74 1.62 1.66
CA PHE A 659 -28.68 3.04 1.99
C PHE A 659 -29.90 3.77 1.44
N GLU A 660 -30.65 4.43 2.32
CA GLU A 660 -31.76 5.30 1.95
C GLU A 660 -31.35 6.75 2.24
N GLU A 661 -31.09 7.54 1.19
CA GLU A 661 -30.69 8.95 1.32
C GLU A 661 -31.77 9.75 2.04
N ALA A 662 -31.38 10.50 3.06
CA ALA A 662 -32.25 11.41 3.78
C ALA A 662 -32.32 12.75 3.04
N ALA A 663 -33.49 13.42 3.10
CA ALA A 663 -33.72 14.66 2.39
C ALA A 663 -34.50 15.67 3.25
N THR A 664 -34.42 16.96 2.92
CA THR A 664 -35.20 18.01 3.58
C THR A 664 -36.67 18.04 3.14
N VAL A 665 -37.02 17.28 2.10
CA VAL A 665 -38.38 17.09 1.59
C VAL A 665 -38.76 15.61 1.65
N GLY A 666 -40.05 15.31 1.80
CA GLY A 666 -40.56 13.96 2.02
C GLY A 666 -41.52 13.43 0.94
N GLU A 667 -42.20 12.32 1.24
CA GLU A 667 -43.00 11.50 0.31
C GLU A 667 -44.40 12.08 -0.03
N ASP A 668 -44.60 13.40 0.04
CA ASP A 668 -45.94 13.98 -0.06
C ASP A 668 -46.56 13.85 -1.47
N GLY A 669 -45.76 14.11 -2.50
CA GLY A 669 -46.20 14.32 -3.89
C GLY A 669 -46.38 15.82 -4.23
N PRO A 670 -46.70 16.16 -5.49
CA PRO A 670 -46.97 17.52 -5.91
C PRO A 670 -48.34 18.01 -5.37
N TYR A 671 -48.50 19.32 -5.23
CA TYR A 671 -49.75 19.92 -4.79
C TYR A 671 -50.94 19.49 -5.67
N THR A 672 -52.03 19.09 -5.01
CA THR A 672 -53.34 18.88 -5.64
C THR A 672 -54.39 19.64 -4.84
N GLU A 673 -55.34 20.30 -5.50
CA GLU A 673 -56.38 21.07 -4.81
C GLU A 673 -57.42 20.15 -4.13
N HIS A 674 -57.75 20.46 -2.87
CA HIS A 674 -58.72 19.75 -2.04
C HIS A 674 -59.91 20.64 -1.65
N THR A 675 -61.04 20.48 -2.34
CA THR A 675 -62.24 21.35 -2.21
C THR A 675 -63.30 20.87 -1.21
N SER A 676 -63.18 19.64 -0.67
CA SER A 676 -64.17 19.08 0.25
C SER A 676 -64.22 19.84 1.59
N SER A 677 -65.42 19.99 2.15
CA SER A 677 -65.66 20.52 3.51
C SER A 677 -65.70 19.43 4.59
N ALA A 678 -65.46 18.15 4.24
CA ALA A 678 -65.53 17.04 5.19
C ALA A 678 -64.32 16.96 6.15
N TYR A 679 -63.26 17.73 5.90
CA TYR A 679 -62.00 17.70 6.63
C TYR A 679 -61.37 19.10 6.69
N ASN A 680 -60.61 19.39 7.74
CA ASN A 680 -60.00 20.72 8.02
C ASN A 680 -58.47 20.71 7.83
N CYS A 681 -57.78 21.76 8.29
CA CYS A 681 -56.32 21.91 8.18
C CYS A 681 -55.54 20.72 8.76
N MET A 682 -55.91 20.23 9.94
CA MET A 682 -55.24 19.10 10.59
C MET A 682 -55.46 17.80 9.82
N SER A 683 -56.70 17.51 9.44
CA SER A 683 -57.03 16.35 8.61
C SER A 683 -56.34 16.39 7.26
N TYR A 684 -56.22 17.58 6.65
CA TYR A 684 -55.52 17.81 5.41
C TYR A 684 -54.03 17.51 5.54
N ALA A 685 -53.37 18.13 6.53
CA ALA A 685 -51.96 17.93 6.79
C ALA A 685 -51.63 16.48 7.16
N LEU A 686 -52.50 15.76 7.88
CA LEU A 686 -52.31 14.35 8.22
C LEU A 686 -52.75 13.37 7.11
N LYS A 687 -53.25 13.88 5.97
CA LYS A 687 -53.86 13.09 4.90
C LYS A 687 -54.93 12.11 5.38
N HIS A 688 -55.77 12.55 6.32
CA HIS A 688 -56.87 11.79 6.91
C HIS A 688 -58.22 12.37 6.48
N TYR A 689 -58.62 12.10 5.25
CA TYR A 689 -59.73 12.78 4.56
C TYR A 689 -61.14 12.25 4.91
N SER A 690 -61.37 11.83 6.15
CA SER A 690 -62.65 11.22 6.56
C SER A 690 -63.43 11.99 7.62
N GLU A 691 -62.80 12.93 8.32
CA GLU A 691 -63.40 13.66 9.43
C GLU A 691 -62.70 15.00 9.69
N LEU A 692 -63.30 15.85 10.52
CA LEU A 692 -62.69 17.07 11.05
C LEU A 692 -61.86 16.73 12.29
N LEU A 693 -60.56 17.02 12.25
CA LEU A 693 -59.65 16.73 13.35
C LEU A 693 -59.35 17.96 14.20
N ARG A 694 -59.11 17.72 15.49
CA ARG A 694 -58.60 18.74 16.41
C ARG A 694 -57.56 18.11 17.32
N PRO A 695 -56.59 18.90 17.84
CA PRO A 695 -55.73 18.40 18.91
C PRO A 695 -56.57 17.94 20.09
N ASP A 696 -56.24 16.79 20.68
CA ASP A 696 -56.93 16.28 21.85
C ASP A 696 -56.80 17.27 23.02
N GLY A 697 -57.92 17.52 23.71
CA GLY A 697 -57.95 18.47 24.84
C GLY A 697 -57.92 19.95 24.44
N PHE A 698 -57.89 20.30 23.14
CA PHE A 698 -57.88 21.70 22.70
C PHE A 698 -59.18 22.42 23.07
N VAL A 699 -59.06 23.41 23.95
CA VAL A 699 -60.13 24.31 24.40
C VAL A 699 -59.73 25.78 24.25
N LYS A 700 -60.68 26.70 24.42
CA LYS A 700 -60.39 28.14 24.36
C LYS A 700 -59.32 28.50 25.40
N GLY A 701 -58.20 29.06 24.92
CA GLY A 701 -57.06 29.44 25.74
C GLY A 701 -55.93 28.42 25.79
N THR A 702 -56.01 27.33 25.02
CA THR A 702 -54.91 26.35 24.88
C THR A 702 -53.72 27.00 24.17
N HIS A 703 -52.54 26.88 24.76
CA HIS A 703 -51.28 27.33 24.17
C HIS A 703 -50.58 26.21 23.39
N LEU A 704 -49.60 26.57 22.56
CA LEU A 704 -48.84 25.67 21.68
C LEU A 704 -48.29 24.45 22.41
N ALA A 705 -47.70 24.62 23.59
CA ALA A 705 -47.10 23.52 24.34
C ALA A 705 -48.13 22.41 24.68
N GLU A 706 -49.34 22.78 25.06
CA GLU A 706 -50.44 21.84 25.36
C GLU A 706 -51.02 21.26 24.07
N ALA A 707 -51.22 22.10 23.06
CA ALA A 707 -51.77 21.68 21.78
C ALA A 707 -50.87 20.65 21.07
N LYS A 708 -49.54 20.78 21.16
CA LYS A 708 -48.58 19.81 20.60
C LYS A 708 -48.85 18.38 21.09
N ALA A 709 -49.02 18.18 22.39
CA ALA A 709 -49.32 16.86 22.96
C ALA A 709 -50.66 16.31 22.42
N GLY A 710 -51.67 17.20 22.31
CA GLY A 710 -52.97 16.87 21.73
C GLY A 710 -52.89 16.47 20.24
N VAL A 711 -52.00 17.09 19.46
CA VAL A 711 -51.76 16.75 18.04
C VAL A 711 -51.19 15.34 17.92
N VAL A 712 -50.17 15.02 18.72
CA VAL A 712 -49.53 13.69 18.72
C VAL A 712 -50.52 12.61 19.14
N SER A 713 -51.30 12.84 20.20
CA SER A 713 -52.34 11.91 20.66
C SER A 713 -53.40 11.65 19.58
N ALA A 714 -53.92 12.73 18.97
CA ALA A 714 -54.95 12.62 17.95
C ALA A 714 -54.45 11.90 16.68
N ALA A 715 -53.19 12.12 16.27
CA ALA A 715 -52.57 11.40 15.16
C ALA A 715 -52.36 9.91 15.51
N ALA A 716 -51.84 9.61 16.70
CA ALA A 716 -51.60 8.24 17.15
C ALA A 716 -52.90 7.41 17.22
N ALA A 717 -54.02 8.01 17.62
CA ALA A 717 -55.34 7.38 17.61
C ALA A 717 -55.80 6.91 16.21
N ARG A 718 -55.15 7.40 15.14
CA ARG A 718 -55.42 7.06 13.73
C ARG A 718 -54.30 6.22 13.11
N GLY A 719 -53.37 5.73 13.92
CA GLY A 719 -52.21 4.98 13.44
C GLY A 719 -51.19 5.84 12.70
N ILE A 720 -51.24 7.17 12.85
CA ILE A 720 -50.29 8.08 12.21
C ILE A 720 -49.21 8.42 13.24
N HIS A 721 -47.96 8.12 12.93
CA HIS A 721 -46.85 8.46 13.78
C HIS A 721 -46.31 9.85 13.42
N LEU A 722 -46.25 10.72 14.43
CA LEU A 722 -45.57 12.01 14.36
C LEU A 722 -44.26 11.97 15.14
N ARG A 723 -43.19 12.45 14.52
CA ARG A 723 -41.91 12.75 15.16
C ARG A 723 -41.68 14.25 15.06
N GLU A 724 -41.48 14.91 16.19
CA GLU A 724 -41.15 16.33 16.20
C GLU A 724 -39.75 16.55 15.61
N ILE A 725 -39.62 17.56 14.76
CA ILE A 725 -38.39 17.87 14.04
C ILE A 725 -38.13 19.39 14.01
N GLY A 726 -36.90 19.77 13.74
CA GLY A 726 -36.53 21.12 13.35
C GLY A 726 -36.95 21.46 11.92
N GLU A 727 -36.94 22.75 11.59
CA GLU A 727 -37.29 23.28 10.27
C GLU A 727 -36.46 22.68 9.13
N ASN A 728 -35.18 22.38 9.39
CA ASN A 728 -34.22 21.88 8.39
C ASN A 728 -33.80 20.42 8.62
N ASP A 729 -34.44 19.73 9.57
CA ASP A 729 -34.12 18.33 9.87
C ASP A 729 -34.50 17.41 8.71
N VAL A 730 -33.68 16.40 8.47
CA VAL A 730 -33.90 15.49 7.34
C VAL A 730 -34.97 14.42 7.64
N LEU A 731 -35.59 13.96 6.57
CA LEU A 731 -36.63 12.96 6.50
C LEU A 731 -36.17 11.74 5.71
N ASN A 732 -36.82 10.60 5.92
CA ASN A 732 -36.77 9.53 4.93
C ASN A 732 -37.77 9.83 3.79
N PRO A 733 -37.33 10.15 2.56
CA PRO A 733 -38.21 10.63 1.49
C PRO A 733 -39.14 9.55 0.92
N LYS A 734 -39.06 8.31 1.42
CA LYS A 734 -39.91 7.17 1.04
C LYS A 734 -40.82 6.70 2.17
N LYS A 735 -40.83 7.40 3.30
CA LYS A 735 -41.57 6.99 4.52
C LYS A 735 -42.16 8.15 5.31
N GLU A 736 -41.55 9.32 5.21
CA GLU A 736 -41.94 10.50 5.97
C GLU A 736 -42.26 11.67 5.02
N TYR A 737 -43.18 12.53 5.43
CA TYR A 737 -43.40 13.87 4.85
C TYR A 737 -43.50 14.91 5.97
N ARG A 738 -43.41 16.20 5.62
CA ARG A 738 -43.33 17.28 6.61
C ARG A 738 -44.65 18.03 6.74
N ILE A 739 -45.02 18.36 7.98
CA ILE A 739 -46.07 19.33 8.29
C ILE A 739 -45.55 20.40 9.24
N ALA A 740 -46.15 21.58 9.21
CA ALA A 740 -45.94 22.65 10.16
C ALA A 740 -47.24 22.95 10.92
N PHE A 741 -47.13 23.34 12.19
CA PHE A 741 -48.23 23.57 13.10
C PHE A 741 -48.04 24.87 13.88
N ARG A 742 -49.10 25.67 14.00
CA ARG A 742 -49.16 26.86 14.86
C ARG A 742 -50.46 26.95 15.63
N VAL A 743 -50.39 27.66 16.76
CA VAL A 743 -51.55 28.12 17.53
C VAL A 743 -51.64 29.63 17.42
N GLY A 744 -52.87 30.12 17.28
CA GLY A 744 -53.18 31.54 17.38
C GLY A 744 -53.85 31.82 18.71
N TYR A 745 -53.26 32.73 19.48
CA TYR A 745 -53.73 33.13 20.79
C TYR A 745 -53.65 34.66 20.91
N HIS A 746 -54.81 35.31 21.00
CA HIS A 746 -54.88 36.74 21.30
C HIS A 746 -55.70 36.95 22.57
N GLU A 747 -55.11 37.61 23.56
CA GLU A 747 -55.78 38.04 24.79
C GLU A 747 -55.69 39.56 24.92
N ILE A 748 -56.81 40.17 25.29
CA ILE A 748 -56.86 41.60 25.62
C ILE A 748 -57.03 41.72 27.13
N GLN A 749 -56.14 42.48 27.77
CA GLN A 749 -56.14 42.69 29.21
C GLN A 749 -57.50 43.24 29.69
N GLY A 750 -58.16 42.53 30.60
CA GLY A 750 -59.49 42.90 31.11
C GLY A 750 -60.69 42.45 30.27
N VAL A 751 -60.46 41.88 29.09
CA VAL A 751 -61.49 41.28 28.20
C VAL A 751 -61.35 39.76 28.12
N GLY A 752 -60.13 39.24 28.34
CA GLY A 752 -59.80 37.83 28.25
C GLY A 752 -59.46 37.38 26.83
N VAL A 753 -59.39 36.06 26.60
CA VAL A 753 -59.02 35.48 25.30
C VAL A 753 -60.01 35.89 24.21
N THR A 754 -59.53 36.64 23.22
CA THR A 754 -60.27 37.14 22.07
C THR A 754 -60.11 36.28 20.81
N PHE A 755 -59.04 35.49 20.72
CA PHE A 755 -58.82 34.51 19.64
C PHE A 755 -58.08 33.30 20.19
N SER A 756 -58.53 32.11 19.82
CA SER A 756 -57.87 30.84 20.14
C SER A 756 -58.22 29.85 19.04
N ASP A 757 -57.24 29.54 18.19
CA ASP A 757 -57.41 28.63 17.05
C ASP A 757 -56.08 27.94 16.73
N PHE A 758 -56.12 26.94 15.85
CA PHE A 758 -54.94 26.20 15.43
C PHE A 758 -54.91 26.02 13.92
N HIS A 759 -53.71 25.92 13.34
CA HIS A 759 -53.58 25.74 11.90
C HIS A 759 -52.40 24.87 11.52
N PHE A 760 -52.49 24.28 10.33
CA PHE A 760 -51.47 23.40 9.78
C PHE A 760 -51.13 23.74 8.33
N MET A 761 -49.87 23.52 7.99
CA MET A 761 -49.37 23.52 6.61
C MET A 761 -48.73 22.17 6.28
N LEU A 762 -48.80 21.79 5.01
CA LEU A 762 -48.22 20.56 4.46
C LEU A 762 -47.11 20.93 3.47
N GLN A 763 -45.96 20.27 3.56
CA GLN A 763 -44.87 20.42 2.58
C GLN A 763 -45.00 19.35 1.49
N HIS A 764 -44.86 19.79 0.24
CA HIS A 764 -44.86 18.96 -0.95
C HIS A 764 -43.46 18.42 -1.27
N ASN A 765 -43.39 17.42 -2.15
CA ASN A 765 -42.11 16.80 -2.53
C ASN A 765 -41.18 17.72 -3.35
N ASP A 766 -41.70 18.84 -3.86
CA ASP A 766 -40.94 19.91 -4.52
C ASP A 766 -40.47 21.01 -3.55
N GLY A 767 -40.76 20.87 -2.25
CA GLY A 767 -40.38 21.80 -1.19
C GLY A 767 -41.41 22.89 -0.92
N THR A 768 -42.38 23.08 -1.80
CA THR A 768 -43.44 24.08 -1.64
C THR A 768 -44.44 23.70 -0.54
N TRP A 769 -45.22 24.66 -0.07
CA TRP A 769 -46.18 24.46 1.02
C TRP A 769 -47.61 24.71 0.57
N SER A 770 -48.55 24.07 1.27
CA SER A 770 -49.98 24.33 1.14
C SER A 770 -50.68 24.29 2.48
N HIS A 771 -51.90 24.81 2.51
CA HIS A 771 -52.77 24.74 3.68
C HIS A 771 -54.24 24.64 3.30
N LYS A 772 -55.10 24.37 4.29
CA LYS A 772 -56.56 24.35 4.10
C LYS A 772 -57.25 25.12 5.21
N MET A 773 -57.76 26.31 4.89
CA MET A 773 -58.41 27.18 5.88
C MET A 773 -59.87 26.76 6.15
N GLY A 774 -60.10 26.11 7.29
CA GLY A 774 -61.44 25.69 7.71
C GLY A 774 -62.11 24.76 6.68
N LEU A 775 -63.24 25.21 6.13
CA LEU A 775 -64.02 24.45 5.13
C LEU A 775 -63.73 24.90 3.68
N SER A 776 -62.89 25.91 3.48
CA SER A 776 -62.52 26.41 2.16
C SER A 776 -61.64 25.42 1.39
N PRO A 777 -61.55 25.51 0.05
CA PRO A 777 -60.54 24.79 -0.72
C PRO A 777 -59.12 24.97 -0.16
N SER A 778 -58.26 23.97 -0.34
CA SER A 778 -56.83 24.14 -0.04
C SER A 778 -56.22 25.19 -0.96
N GLU A 779 -55.13 25.81 -0.50
CA GLU A 779 -54.39 26.82 -1.23
C GLU A 779 -52.91 26.43 -1.27
N HIS A 780 -52.30 26.61 -2.45
CA HIS A 780 -50.87 26.44 -2.66
C HIS A 780 -50.14 27.74 -2.33
N LEU A 781 -49.29 27.70 -1.32
CA LEU A 781 -48.56 28.85 -0.80
C LEU A 781 -47.23 29.08 -1.51
N GLY A 782 -46.76 28.09 -2.29
CA GLY A 782 -45.48 28.14 -2.99
C GLY A 782 -44.28 27.91 -2.06
N ASP A 783 -43.13 28.43 -2.46
CA ASP A 783 -41.88 28.32 -1.70
C ASP A 783 -41.84 29.37 -0.56
N ILE A 784 -42.34 28.96 0.60
CA ILE A 784 -42.39 29.78 1.81
C ILE A 784 -41.65 29.07 2.95
N ASN A 785 -41.20 29.85 3.93
CA ASN A 785 -40.72 29.33 5.20
C ASN A 785 -41.82 29.47 6.28
N PRO A 786 -42.41 28.38 6.79
CA PRO A 786 -43.47 28.47 7.79
C PRO A 786 -43.06 29.11 9.13
N SER A 787 -41.77 29.22 9.45
CA SER A 787 -41.27 29.95 10.62
C SER A 787 -41.36 31.46 10.47
N THR A 788 -41.19 31.99 9.26
CA THR A 788 -41.17 33.44 8.99
C THR A 788 -42.37 33.92 8.18
N TYR A 789 -43.12 33.01 7.56
CA TYR A 789 -44.34 33.31 6.83
C TYR A 789 -45.42 33.85 7.79
N GLN A 790 -46.27 34.76 7.31
CA GLN A 790 -47.36 35.31 8.11
C GLN A 790 -48.59 34.40 8.02
N TRP A 791 -48.96 33.76 9.12
CA TRP A 791 -50.10 32.86 9.17
C TRP A 791 -51.36 33.65 9.55
N LEU A 792 -52.23 33.94 8.60
CA LEU A 792 -53.49 34.65 8.83
C LEU A 792 -54.69 33.73 8.62
N ASN A 793 -55.72 33.88 9.46
CA ASN A 793 -57.03 33.30 9.18
C ASN A 793 -57.84 34.18 8.20
N ASN A 794 -59.02 33.71 7.79
CA ASN A 794 -59.92 34.43 6.88
C ASN A 794 -60.40 35.81 7.41
N TYR A 795 -60.18 36.12 8.69
CA TYR A 795 -60.55 37.38 9.33
C TYR A 795 -59.33 38.29 9.59
N GLY A 796 -58.14 37.91 9.09
CA GLY A 796 -56.90 38.66 9.29
C GLY A 796 -56.29 38.52 10.68
N GLN A 797 -56.73 37.56 11.49
CA GLN A 797 -56.13 37.26 12.79
C GLN A 797 -54.94 36.32 12.61
N GLU A 798 -53.85 36.60 13.32
CA GLU A 798 -52.59 35.87 13.15
C GLU A 798 -52.49 34.64 14.06
N TYR A 799 -51.93 33.54 13.52
CA TYR A 799 -51.43 32.43 14.32
C TYR A 799 -50.02 32.78 14.82
N ASN A 800 -50.01 33.46 15.97
CA ASN A 800 -48.88 34.24 16.50
C ASN A 800 -47.95 33.47 17.45
N GLU A 801 -48.27 32.22 17.82
CA GLU A 801 -47.33 31.39 18.57
C GLU A 801 -46.32 30.69 17.64
N GLY A 802 -45.23 30.17 18.20
CA GLY A 802 -44.12 29.59 17.43
C GLY A 802 -44.51 28.41 16.51
N THR A 803 -43.69 28.14 15.49
CA THR A 803 -43.88 27.01 14.57
C THR A 803 -43.33 25.72 15.14
N VAL A 804 -44.10 24.64 15.02
CA VAL A 804 -43.65 23.27 15.28
C VAL A 804 -43.67 22.49 13.99
N TYR A 805 -42.63 21.71 13.72
CA TYR A 805 -42.57 20.82 12.56
C TYR A 805 -42.70 19.36 13.00
N TYR A 806 -43.39 18.57 12.20
CA TYR A 806 -43.44 17.13 12.37
C TYR A 806 -43.05 16.42 11.09
N ALA A 807 -42.26 15.36 11.23
CA ALA A 807 -42.19 14.27 10.28
C ALA A 807 -43.38 13.36 10.50
N VAL A 808 -44.12 13.07 9.43
CA VAL A 808 -45.33 12.24 9.45
C VAL A 808 -45.05 10.94 8.72
N SER A 809 -45.23 9.81 9.39
CA SER A 809 -45.16 8.46 8.79
C SER A 809 -46.44 7.67 9.09
N LYS A 810 -46.83 6.82 8.14
CA LYS A 810 -48.00 5.93 8.27
C LYS A 810 -47.63 4.52 8.70
#